data_AF-A0A653BSW6-F1
#
_entry.id   AF-A0A653BSW6-F1
#
_cell.length_a   1.000
_cell.length_b   1.000
_cell.length_c   1.000
_cell.angle_alpha   90.00
_cell.angle_beta   90.00
_cell.angle_gamma   90.00
#
_symmetry.space_group_name_H-M   'P 1'
#
loop_
_entity.id
_entity.type
_entity.pdbx_description
1 polymer ?
#
loop_
_entity_poly.entity_id
_entity_poly.type
_entity_poly.pdbx_seq_one_letter_code
_entity_poly.pdbx_strand_id
1 'polypeptide(L)'
;MDPALLKEREAFKKKALSTPSVEKKKVEPKSEHKEEKKKVKSSSSNSAPKLDINSYKTSSGSSQYRFGVLAKIVKHMKTRHQEGETHPLSLEEILDETNQLDVGNKVKQWLQTEALINNPKIEVSAEGKFIFKALYRLKDRKSLLKLLKQQDLKGLGGVLLEDVQESLPHCEKALRILDNQNEIVFITRPIDKKKVLFYNDRTATLPIDEEFQKLWRSVAVDAMDDQKIEEYLDKQGIRSMQDHGPKKPMAPKRKKAASRKKVFKKPRDNEHLADVLETYEDDTLTKKNPVYVADYHIVHCARVKRIVGGDPAEAPPPDDPTVYTNFGGKAARVLGVHDFPHYVFRGIRYAEPPTGKDRFLRPRQKLLEGDVDATDFAPPCIQPHPGTNDVIGSEDCLALNVFTPELPLGSEGLPVVVWIHGGGFRYGSASQYGARHLVGKQLVVVTIQYRLGSLGFLSTGTKHLPGNVALWDMVLAVQWVRNYIGFFGGNPYKINVMGHGMSTGVVAMSGTAVSNWARDNTPKNTAQDVAEQNGCPTTDPVTMVKCLQTLPPDSIIRGDSNIEFQRIRTRGFMSGMSGGLGSAPVIEGYNDGRSLPGLVEADPALDLEKEKNPKVPLLTGICKDETKRAVRGHLKSDIENKLKTIPNFLDNELVSHLRNELPINKITEFHREGRLNKTLDLLPLNFGKYLETTKQSLQASLDKVAEVTADALFSVPAFLTVEKWSRNGAPTFLYTFEHLGKRRKGKAFLKGSFFIGNETSDTGDDDDTVGHGDELAYLFDVNDISGKPMDKDQKWDEEDLKVREYFTQMVADFARHGKPRVDNKDVSPFSTKSNNFIQIKDKPILAENFKFCEVGLWCNLADRLKTSTCSFLDAFNMQLKVVGNAVSGVLNKTGLNIGSVDLLGKVQKQGNGGTPLSVLGQSIPAANGNARNKNKPTVTNLGGILG
;
A
#
# COMPACT_ATOMS: atom_id res chain seq x y z
N MET A 1 9.39 38.55 25.77
CA MET A 1 8.80 39.39 24.70
C MET A 1 9.73 40.55 24.41
N ASP A 2 10.18 40.60 23.16
CA ASP A 2 11.16 41.54 22.63
C ASP A 2 10.56 42.96 22.39
N PRO A 3 11.31 44.06 22.59
CA PRO A 3 10.90 45.40 22.17
C PRO A 3 10.68 45.58 20.65
N ALA A 4 11.37 44.83 19.78
CA ALA A 4 11.27 44.94 18.32
C ALA A 4 9.85 44.60 17.83
N LEU A 5 9.31 43.47 18.26
CA LEU A 5 7.95 42.99 17.95
C LEU A 5 6.85 44.01 18.33
N LEU A 6 7.09 44.86 19.34
CA LEU A 6 6.16 45.92 19.73
C LEU A 6 6.18 47.11 18.75
N LYS A 7 7.34 47.42 18.15
CA LYS A 7 7.53 48.53 17.22
C LYS A 7 6.94 48.23 15.84
N GLU A 8 7.16 47.02 15.33
CA GLU A 8 6.52 46.51 14.11
C GLU A 8 5.00 46.43 14.28
N ARG A 9 4.55 45.96 15.46
CA ARG A 9 3.14 45.96 15.81
C ARG A 9 2.53 47.36 15.75
N GLU A 10 3.20 48.46 16.09
CA GLU A 10 2.58 49.79 15.96
C GLU A 10 2.47 50.27 14.50
N ALA A 11 3.52 50.10 13.68
CA ALA A 11 3.52 50.53 12.28
C ALA A 11 2.35 49.93 11.46
N PHE A 12 2.07 48.64 11.64
CA PHE A 12 1.13 47.87 10.80
C PHE A 12 -0.27 48.50 10.65
N LYS A 13 -0.94 48.85 11.77
CA LYS A 13 -2.32 49.39 11.71
C LYS A 13 -2.37 50.85 11.26
N LYS A 14 -1.24 51.55 11.15
CA LYS A 14 -1.22 52.93 10.63
C LYS A 14 -1.39 52.96 9.11
N LYS A 15 -0.98 51.88 8.42
CA LYS A 15 -1.14 51.68 6.97
C LYS A 15 -2.54 51.21 6.56
N ALA A 16 -3.32 50.69 7.51
CA ALA A 16 -4.65 50.13 7.28
C ALA A 16 -5.79 51.17 7.19
N LEU A 17 -5.55 52.44 7.54
CA LEU A 17 -6.62 53.44 7.65
C LEU A 17 -6.82 54.31 6.39
N SER A 18 -6.19 53.97 5.27
CA SER A 18 -5.90 54.93 4.19
C SER A 18 -6.34 54.53 2.77
N THR A 19 -7.29 53.59 2.58
CA THR A 19 -7.66 53.12 1.23
C THR A 19 -9.16 52.80 1.09
N PRO A 20 -9.92 53.51 0.22
CA PRO A 20 -11.38 53.33 0.03
C PRO A 20 -11.78 52.65 -1.30
N SER A 21 -13.09 52.38 -1.49
CA SER A 21 -13.69 51.78 -2.71
C SER A 21 -15.04 52.44 -3.10
N VAL A 22 -15.48 52.30 -4.36
CA VAL A 22 -16.65 53.00 -4.96
C VAL A 22 -17.35 52.15 -6.05
N GLU A 23 -18.69 52.26 -6.18
CA GLU A 23 -19.54 51.55 -7.17
C GLU A 23 -20.00 52.38 -8.41
N LYS A 24 -20.58 51.71 -9.43
CA LYS A 24 -21.59 52.16 -10.45
C LYS A 24 -21.88 51.03 -11.47
N LYS A 25 -22.99 50.94 -12.25
CA LYS A 25 -24.43 51.29 -12.10
C LYS A 25 -25.24 50.60 -13.26
N LYS A 26 -26.57 50.45 -13.17
CA LYS A 26 -27.48 49.83 -14.19
C LYS A 26 -27.82 50.72 -15.42
N VAL A 27 -28.19 50.08 -16.54
CA VAL A 27 -29.03 50.60 -17.66
C VAL A 27 -29.90 49.45 -18.25
N GLU A 28 -31.09 49.76 -18.79
CA GLU A 28 -31.96 48.88 -19.64
C GLU A 28 -32.27 49.59 -20.99
N PRO A 29 -32.70 48.87 -22.03
CA PRO A 29 -34.06 49.15 -22.56
C PRO A 29 -34.84 47.90 -23.06
N LYS A 30 -36.05 48.13 -23.60
CA LYS A 30 -37.09 47.13 -23.95
C LYS A 30 -37.02 46.56 -25.38
N SER A 31 -37.84 45.54 -25.62
CA SER A 31 -38.11 44.79 -26.87
C SER A 31 -39.19 45.40 -27.77
N GLU A 32 -39.20 45.05 -29.07
CA GLU A 32 -40.40 44.99 -29.93
C GLU A 32 -40.25 43.94 -31.08
N HIS A 33 -41.40 43.40 -31.55
CA HIS A 33 -41.74 42.62 -32.78
C HIS A 33 -40.70 41.71 -33.51
N LYS A 34 -40.98 40.43 -33.82
CA LYS A 34 -41.78 39.89 -34.97
C LYS A 34 -41.35 40.46 -36.34
N GLU A 35 -41.04 39.71 -37.42
CA GLU A 35 -41.03 38.26 -37.77
C GLU A 35 -40.32 38.11 -39.18
N GLU A 36 -40.14 37.00 -39.93
CA GLU A 36 -40.64 35.61 -39.95
C GLU A 36 -39.74 34.64 -40.83
N LYS A 37 -40.10 33.33 -40.88
CA LYS A 37 -39.89 32.29 -41.95
C LYS A 37 -38.53 32.04 -42.69
N LYS A 38 -38.04 30.79 -42.51
CA LYS A 38 -37.40 29.86 -43.50
C LYS A 38 -35.94 30.14 -43.97
N LYS A 39 -35.07 29.16 -44.28
CA LYS A 39 -35.18 27.68 -44.44
C LYS A 39 -33.82 26.93 -44.22
N VAL A 40 -33.84 25.76 -43.56
CA VAL A 40 -32.95 24.54 -43.72
C VAL A 40 -31.41 24.61 -43.56
N LYS A 41 -30.88 23.89 -42.54
CA LYS A 41 -29.95 22.73 -42.73
C LYS A 41 -29.95 21.79 -41.50
N SER A 42 -29.16 20.71 -41.54
CA SER A 42 -29.38 19.43 -40.81
C SER A 42 -28.40 19.12 -39.67
N SER A 43 -28.87 18.36 -38.66
CA SER A 43 -28.05 17.42 -37.87
C SER A 43 -28.94 16.36 -37.17
N SER A 44 -28.33 15.32 -36.58
CA SER A 44 -29.01 14.12 -36.04
C SER A 44 -28.53 13.75 -34.63
N SER A 45 -29.43 13.34 -33.73
CA SER A 45 -29.11 12.52 -32.54
C SER A 45 -30.37 11.96 -31.85
N ASN A 46 -30.21 10.81 -31.17
CA ASN A 46 -31.28 10.10 -30.43
C ASN A 46 -31.41 10.62 -28.99
N SER A 47 -32.59 10.51 -28.36
CA SER A 47 -32.73 10.22 -26.91
C SER A 47 -34.17 9.93 -26.47
N ALA A 48 -34.28 9.30 -25.29
CA ALA A 48 -35.48 8.77 -24.63
C ALA A 48 -36.64 9.78 -24.38
N PRO A 49 -37.89 9.31 -24.19
CA PRO A 49 -39.08 10.17 -24.09
C PRO A 49 -39.07 11.09 -22.86
N LYS A 50 -39.56 12.32 -23.06
CA LYS A 50 -39.71 13.34 -22.01
C LYS A 50 -41.16 13.42 -21.53
N LEU A 51 -41.35 13.39 -20.22
CA LEU A 51 -42.56 13.90 -19.58
C LEU A 51 -42.55 15.44 -19.65
N ASP A 52 -43.70 16.04 -19.96
CA ASP A 52 -43.72 17.42 -20.47
C ASP A 52 -43.62 18.51 -19.39
N ILE A 53 -42.75 19.49 -19.63
CA ILE A 53 -42.44 20.60 -18.73
C ILE A 53 -43.16 21.84 -19.25
N ASN A 54 -44.46 21.98 -18.95
CA ASN A 54 -45.17 23.25 -19.19
C ASN A 54 -46.40 23.58 -18.32
N SER A 55 -46.79 22.74 -17.36
CA SER A 55 -47.87 23.08 -16.39
C SER A 55 -47.42 24.05 -15.26
N TYR A 56 -46.13 24.40 -15.21
CA TYR A 56 -45.49 24.97 -14.02
C TYR A 56 -45.44 26.51 -13.93
N LYS A 57 -46.10 27.24 -14.83
CA LYS A 57 -46.04 28.72 -14.90
C LYS A 57 -47.34 29.49 -14.60
N THR A 58 -48.35 28.82 -14.02
CA THR A 58 -49.56 29.48 -13.48
C THR A 58 -49.88 29.12 -12.02
N SER A 59 -48.96 28.45 -11.31
CA SER A 59 -49.22 27.86 -9.97
C SER A 59 -48.08 28.01 -8.94
N SER A 60 -46.99 28.71 -9.29
CA SER A 60 -45.72 28.71 -8.54
C SER A 60 -45.81 29.17 -7.08
N GLY A 61 -46.75 30.06 -6.73
CA GLY A 61 -46.97 30.48 -5.33
C GLY A 61 -47.61 29.40 -4.45
N SER A 62 -48.45 28.52 -5.01
CA SER A 62 -49.18 27.51 -4.23
C SER A 62 -48.31 26.32 -3.85
N SER A 63 -47.45 25.85 -4.77
CA SER A 63 -46.57 24.70 -4.51
C SER A 63 -45.49 25.02 -3.47
N GLN A 64 -44.85 26.19 -3.57
CA GLN A 64 -43.86 26.64 -2.58
C GLN A 64 -44.46 26.76 -1.18
N TYR A 65 -45.68 27.30 -1.06
CA TYR A 65 -46.41 27.35 0.21
C TYR A 65 -46.68 25.95 0.79
N ARG A 66 -47.20 25.00 -0.01
CA ARG A 66 -47.47 23.62 0.43
C ARG A 66 -46.23 22.92 0.96
N PHE A 67 -45.11 22.98 0.23
CA PHE A 67 -43.85 22.36 0.67
C PHE A 67 -43.22 23.11 1.85
N GLY A 68 -43.43 24.42 1.98
CA GLY A 68 -43.06 25.19 3.16
C GLY A 68 -43.79 24.75 4.43
N VAL A 69 -45.11 24.50 4.34
CA VAL A 69 -45.91 23.95 5.46
C VAL A 69 -45.44 22.53 5.80
N LEU A 70 -45.24 21.65 4.81
CA LEU A 70 -44.72 20.29 5.04
C LEU A 70 -43.34 20.31 5.73
N ALA A 71 -42.44 21.22 5.31
CA ALA A 71 -41.12 21.36 5.91
C ALA A 71 -41.18 21.85 7.37
N LYS A 72 -42.11 22.76 7.70
CA LYS A 72 -42.39 23.16 9.10
C LYS A 72 -42.86 21.95 9.92
N ILE A 73 -43.81 21.18 9.40
CA ILE A 73 -44.36 20.00 10.09
C ILE A 73 -43.27 18.96 10.37
N VAL A 74 -42.48 18.56 9.36
CA VAL A 74 -41.42 17.56 9.54
C VAL A 74 -40.33 18.07 10.50
N LYS A 75 -40.01 19.38 10.49
CA LYS A 75 -39.10 19.99 11.47
C LYS A 75 -39.66 19.93 12.89
N HIS A 76 -40.94 20.28 13.07
CA HIS A 76 -41.61 20.25 14.37
C HIS A 76 -41.67 18.84 14.98
N MET A 77 -42.07 17.86 14.17
CA MET A 77 -42.09 16.45 14.59
C MET A 77 -40.69 15.93 14.96
N LYS A 78 -39.64 16.38 14.25
CA LYS A 78 -38.25 16.10 14.64
C LYS A 78 -37.87 16.74 15.97
N THR A 79 -38.18 18.02 16.18
CA THR A 79 -37.90 18.74 17.44
C THR A 79 -38.56 18.05 18.63
N ARG A 80 -39.86 17.74 18.54
CA ARG A 80 -40.60 16.98 19.56
C ARG A 80 -39.94 15.64 19.90
N HIS A 81 -39.53 14.86 18.89
CA HIS A 81 -38.80 13.61 19.12
C HIS A 81 -37.46 13.83 19.84
N GLN A 82 -36.70 14.85 19.47
CA GLN A 82 -35.44 15.21 20.15
C GLN A 82 -35.67 15.69 21.60
N GLU A 83 -36.83 16.25 21.89
CA GLU A 83 -37.29 16.69 23.22
C GLU A 83 -38.00 15.57 24.03
N GLY A 84 -38.19 14.38 23.44
CA GLY A 84 -38.77 13.20 24.10
C GLY A 84 -40.30 13.04 23.93
N GLU A 85 -40.96 13.99 23.29
CA GLU A 85 -42.40 14.00 23.05
C GLU A 85 -42.79 13.05 21.90
N THR A 86 -42.87 11.77 22.27
CA THR A 86 -43.10 10.64 21.35
C THR A 86 -44.57 10.21 21.26
N HIS A 87 -45.52 11.02 21.75
CA HIS A 87 -46.94 10.75 21.57
C HIS A 87 -47.41 11.16 20.16
N PRO A 88 -48.17 10.32 19.42
CA PRO A 88 -48.66 10.65 18.08
C PRO A 88 -49.67 11.81 18.08
N LEU A 89 -49.64 12.61 17.01
CA LEU A 89 -50.55 13.75 16.80
C LEU A 89 -51.41 13.60 15.53
N SER A 90 -52.64 14.08 15.58
CA SER A 90 -53.48 14.36 14.41
C SER A 90 -52.94 15.53 13.59
N LEU A 91 -53.46 15.72 12.37
CA LEU A 91 -53.08 16.85 11.54
C LEU A 91 -53.51 18.18 12.18
N GLU A 92 -54.64 18.18 12.88
CA GLU A 92 -55.22 19.32 13.58
C GLU A 92 -54.30 19.76 14.73
N GLU A 93 -53.91 18.84 15.62
CA GLU A 93 -52.96 19.10 16.71
C GLU A 93 -51.60 19.61 16.18
N ILE A 94 -51.09 19.02 15.09
CA ILE A 94 -49.85 19.47 14.44
C ILE A 94 -49.95 20.90 13.88
N LEU A 95 -51.06 21.25 13.24
CA LEU A 95 -51.24 22.57 12.63
C LEU A 95 -51.47 23.67 13.67
N ASP A 96 -52.05 23.34 14.82
CA ASP A 96 -52.19 24.23 15.97
C ASP A 96 -50.83 24.51 16.62
N GLU A 97 -50.10 23.46 17.03
CA GLU A 97 -48.75 23.60 17.62
C GLU A 97 -47.76 24.34 16.70
N THR A 98 -47.83 24.11 15.39
CA THR A 98 -46.96 24.81 14.42
C THR A 98 -47.45 26.20 14.02
N ASN A 99 -48.54 26.71 14.63
CA ASN A 99 -49.17 28.00 14.34
C ASN A 99 -49.47 28.17 12.83
N GLN A 100 -50.01 27.11 12.21
CA GLN A 100 -50.38 27.04 10.78
C GLN A 100 -51.91 26.94 10.61
N LEU A 101 -52.65 27.77 11.35
CA LEU A 101 -54.12 27.75 11.39
C LEU A 101 -54.76 28.12 10.03
N ASP A 102 -54.16 29.05 9.28
CA ASP A 102 -54.66 29.56 7.98
C ASP A 102 -54.50 28.57 6.80
N VAL A 103 -54.10 27.33 7.05
CA VAL A 103 -53.90 26.31 6.00
C VAL A 103 -55.26 25.87 5.45
N GLY A 104 -55.66 26.42 4.31
CA GLY A 104 -56.94 26.13 3.66
C GLY A 104 -57.14 24.65 3.30
N ASN A 105 -58.39 24.18 3.35
CA ASN A 105 -58.77 22.76 3.36
C ASN A 105 -58.13 21.89 2.26
N LYS A 106 -57.93 22.41 1.04
CA LYS A 106 -57.26 21.68 -0.06
C LYS A 106 -55.79 21.31 0.25
N VAL A 107 -55.14 22.04 1.14
CA VAL A 107 -53.78 21.74 1.61
C VAL A 107 -53.81 20.80 2.82
N LYS A 108 -54.80 20.93 3.73
CA LYS A 108 -55.00 19.94 4.82
C LYS A 108 -55.23 18.53 4.26
N GLN A 109 -56.15 18.41 3.30
CA GLN A 109 -56.43 17.13 2.63
C GLN A 109 -55.17 16.54 1.98
N TRP A 110 -54.41 17.34 1.23
CA TRP A 110 -53.16 16.93 0.60
C TRP A 110 -52.09 16.47 1.62
N LEU A 111 -51.96 17.16 2.76
CA LEU A 111 -51.06 16.74 3.85
C LEU A 111 -51.48 15.38 4.41
N GLN A 112 -52.79 15.19 4.65
CA GLN A 112 -53.35 13.98 5.25
C GLN A 112 -53.29 12.75 4.34
N THR A 113 -53.64 12.88 3.05
CA THR A 113 -53.79 11.73 2.13
C THR A 113 -52.55 11.43 1.29
N GLU A 114 -51.67 12.41 1.06
CA GLU A 114 -50.49 12.24 0.20
C GLU A 114 -49.19 12.53 0.96
N ALA A 115 -49.03 13.75 1.48
CA ALA A 115 -47.70 14.30 1.76
C ALA A 115 -47.05 13.78 3.06
N LEU A 116 -47.84 13.47 4.08
CA LEU A 116 -47.34 12.90 5.33
C LEU A 116 -47.21 11.37 5.26
N ILE A 117 -48.18 10.68 4.63
CA ILE A 117 -48.17 9.22 4.45
C ILE A 117 -46.96 8.76 3.63
N ASN A 118 -46.61 9.48 2.57
CA ASN A 118 -45.46 9.15 1.72
C ASN A 118 -44.12 9.76 2.23
N ASN A 119 -44.08 10.35 3.43
CA ASN A 119 -42.87 11.00 3.92
C ASN A 119 -41.91 9.99 4.59
N PRO A 120 -40.65 9.87 4.16
CA PRO A 120 -39.71 8.90 4.75
C PRO A 120 -39.31 9.20 6.20
N LYS A 121 -39.64 10.39 6.73
CA LYS A 121 -39.39 10.81 8.12
C LYS A 121 -40.64 10.82 9.01
N ILE A 122 -41.77 10.31 8.53
CA ILE A 122 -43.01 10.17 9.30
C ILE A 122 -43.42 8.69 9.33
N GLU A 123 -44.04 8.26 10.42
CA GLU A 123 -44.69 6.97 10.59
C GLU A 123 -46.14 7.21 11.04
N VAL A 124 -47.07 6.34 10.66
CA VAL A 124 -48.51 6.49 10.93
C VAL A 124 -48.93 5.45 11.97
N SER A 125 -49.59 5.91 13.03
CA SER A 125 -50.19 5.08 14.08
C SER A 125 -51.38 4.29 13.56
N ALA A 126 -51.75 3.20 14.25
CA ALA A 126 -52.98 2.45 13.97
C ALA A 126 -54.25 3.32 14.07
N GLU A 127 -54.19 4.42 14.81
CA GLU A 127 -55.26 5.42 14.98
C GLU A 127 -55.25 6.53 13.91
N GLY A 128 -54.39 6.44 12.89
CA GLY A 128 -54.27 7.46 11.83
C GLY A 128 -53.50 8.74 12.23
N LYS A 129 -53.05 8.85 13.49
CA LYS A 129 -52.15 9.92 13.97
C LYS A 129 -50.70 9.71 13.47
N PHE A 130 -49.93 10.79 13.36
CA PHE A 130 -48.56 10.82 12.85
C PHE A 130 -47.51 10.88 13.97
N ILE A 131 -46.35 10.26 13.76
CA ILE A 131 -45.16 10.30 14.64
C ILE A 131 -43.88 10.46 13.81
N PHE A 132 -42.81 11.03 14.39
CA PHE A 132 -41.52 11.14 13.71
C PHE A 132 -40.81 9.78 13.57
N LYS A 133 -40.27 9.52 12.38
CA LYS A 133 -39.58 8.27 12.05
C LYS A 133 -38.06 8.46 12.11
N ALA A 134 -37.52 8.31 13.31
CA ALA A 134 -36.08 8.28 13.57
C ALA A 134 -35.35 7.19 12.74
N LEU A 135 -34.10 7.46 12.36
CA LEU A 135 -33.28 6.53 11.57
C LEU A 135 -32.87 5.28 12.38
N TYR A 136 -32.64 5.45 13.68
CA TYR A 136 -32.52 4.37 14.65
C TYR A 136 -33.63 4.47 15.71
N ARG A 137 -34.25 3.34 16.07
CA ARG A 137 -35.27 3.29 17.15
C ARG A 137 -34.63 3.30 18.55
N LEU A 138 -34.00 4.42 18.89
CA LEU A 138 -33.36 4.66 20.18
C LEU A 138 -34.35 5.24 21.20
N LYS A 139 -34.29 4.78 22.44
CA LYS A 139 -35.13 5.25 23.56
C LYS A 139 -34.33 5.89 24.69
N ASP A 140 -33.13 5.38 24.95
CA ASP A 140 -32.29 5.77 26.08
C ASP A 140 -30.79 5.50 25.81
N ARG A 141 -29.92 5.89 26.76
CA ARG A 141 -28.47 5.63 26.68
C ARG A 141 -28.12 4.15 26.55
N LYS A 142 -28.87 3.22 27.15
CA LYS A 142 -28.63 1.77 27.02
C LYS A 142 -28.92 1.30 25.59
N SER A 143 -29.97 1.81 24.96
CA SER A 143 -30.28 1.51 23.55
C SER A 143 -29.20 2.02 22.59
N LEU A 144 -28.64 3.21 22.83
CA LEU A 144 -27.49 3.72 22.07
C LEU A 144 -26.25 2.84 22.28
N LEU A 145 -25.89 2.53 23.54
CA LEU A 145 -24.74 1.68 23.84
C LEU A 145 -24.91 0.28 23.22
N LYS A 146 -26.12 -0.28 23.23
CA LYS A 146 -26.43 -1.56 22.57
C LYS A 146 -26.28 -1.48 21.05
N LEU A 147 -26.69 -0.37 20.42
CA LEU A 147 -26.47 -0.15 18.98
C LEU A 147 -24.97 -0.10 18.68
N LEU A 148 -24.20 0.71 19.40
CA LEU A 148 -22.75 0.86 19.18
C LEU A 148 -22.02 -0.48 19.37
N LYS A 149 -22.30 -1.22 20.45
CA LYS A 149 -21.78 -2.59 20.67
C LYS A 149 -22.15 -3.56 19.55
N GLN A 150 -23.37 -3.45 18.98
CA GLN A 150 -23.79 -4.30 17.87
C GLN A 150 -23.19 -3.91 16.51
N GLN A 151 -22.79 -2.65 16.31
CA GLN A 151 -22.05 -2.22 15.12
C GLN A 151 -20.60 -2.70 15.19
N ASP A 152 -19.98 -2.54 16.36
CA ASP A 152 -18.62 -2.95 16.69
C ASP A 152 -18.41 -4.47 16.53
N LEU A 153 -19.21 -5.30 17.23
CA LEU A 153 -19.18 -6.77 17.14
C LEU A 153 -19.45 -7.34 15.73
N LYS A 154 -19.98 -6.54 14.82
CA LYS A 154 -20.24 -6.89 13.40
C LYS A 154 -19.21 -6.29 12.43
N GLY A 155 -18.21 -5.56 12.90
CA GLY A 155 -17.24 -4.87 12.05
C GLY A 155 -17.85 -3.77 11.17
N LEU A 156 -19.00 -3.20 11.56
CA LEU A 156 -19.73 -2.17 10.79
C LEU A 156 -19.27 -0.74 11.09
N GLY A 157 -18.43 -0.53 12.10
CA GLY A 157 -17.84 0.75 12.44
C GLY A 157 -18.72 1.69 13.29
N GLY A 158 -18.31 2.94 13.41
CA GLY A 158 -18.99 3.95 14.20
C GLY A 158 -20.23 4.55 13.52
N VAL A 159 -21.10 5.16 14.31
CA VAL A 159 -22.33 5.82 13.85
C VAL A 159 -22.13 7.33 13.79
N LEU A 160 -22.65 8.01 12.77
CA LEU A 160 -22.55 9.47 12.65
C LEU A 160 -23.26 10.19 13.80
N LEU A 161 -22.62 11.22 14.35
CA LEU A 161 -23.19 12.00 15.46
C LEU A 161 -24.53 12.67 15.07
N GLU A 162 -24.65 13.12 13.82
CA GLU A 162 -25.89 13.70 13.27
C GLU A 162 -27.06 12.70 13.25
N ASP A 163 -26.80 11.42 12.90
CA ASP A 163 -27.82 10.37 12.92
C ASP A 163 -28.23 10.00 14.36
N VAL A 164 -27.29 10.01 15.30
CA VAL A 164 -27.57 9.79 16.73
C VAL A 164 -28.35 10.96 17.32
N GLN A 165 -27.99 12.20 16.97
CA GLN A 165 -28.71 13.42 17.39
C GLN A 165 -30.13 13.51 16.82
N GLU A 166 -30.38 12.99 15.62
CA GLU A 166 -31.74 12.87 15.08
C GLU A 166 -32.52 11.71 15.72
N SER A 167 -31.85 10.64 16.13
CA SER A 167 -32.52 9.41 16.57
C SER A 167 -32.77 9.30 18.07
N LEU A 168 -31.96 9.93 18.93
CA LEU A 168 -32.01 9.76 20.39
C LEU A 168 -32.59 11.01 21.10
N PRO A 169 -33.71 10.87 21.84
CA PRO A 169 -34.22 11.94 22.71
C PRO A 169 -33.20 12.43 23.74
N HIS A 170 -33.16 13.74 23.99
CA HIS A 170 -32.20 14.42 24.87
C HIS A 170 -30.73 14.03 24.63
N CYS A 171 -30.35 13.83 23.36
CA CYS A 171 -29.08 13.24 22.93
C CYS A 171 -27.85 13.76 23.70
N GLU A 172 -27.71 15.08 23.91
CA GLU A 172 -26.57 15.66 24.63
C GLU A 172 -26.41 15.12 26.06
N LYS A 173 -27.51 14.96 26.80
CA LYS A 173 -27.48 14.45 28.18
C LYS A 173 -27.04 12.99 28.22
N ALA A 174 -27.50 12.19 27.25
CA ALA A 174 -27.07 10.80 27.11
C ALA A 174 -25.59 10.69 26.72
N LEU A 175 -25.13 11.48 25.75
CA LEU A 175 -23.73 11.49 25.31
C LEU A 175 -22.78 11.94 26.40
N ARG A 176 -23.02 13.07 27.08
CA ARG A 176 -22.19 13.54 28.20
C ARG A 176 -22.05 12.50 29.32
N ILE A 177 -23.10 11.70 29.57
CA ILE A 177 -23.05 10.62 30.55
C ILE A 177 -22.18 9.45 30.06
N LEU A 178 -22.37 8.98 28.82
CA LEU A 178 -21.57 7.88 28.26
C LEU A 178 -20.08 8.24 28.09
N ASP A 179 -19.79 9.50 27.76
CA ASP A 179 -18.46 10.09 27.63
C ASP A 179 -17.75 10.16 28.99
N ASN A 180 -18.43 10.71 30.01
CA ASN A 180 -17.95 10.69 31.41
C ASN A 180 -17.77 9.26 31.97
N GLN A 181 -18.54 8.29 31.49
CA GLN A 181 -18.37 6.87 31.83
C GLN A 181 -17.31 6.17 30.96
N ASN A 182 -16.69 6.86 29.99
CA ASN A 182 -15.71 6.30 29.06
C ASN A 182 -16.20 5.02 28.35
N GLU A 183 -17.48 5.01 27.92
CA GLU A 183 -18.12 3.91 27.19
C GLU A 183 -18.21 4.15 25.68
N ILE A 184 -17.81 5.33 25.21
CA ILE A 184 -17.87 5.77 23.81
C ILE A 184 -16.60 6.53 23.42
N VAL A 185 -16.29 6.59 22.12
CA VAL A 185 -15.19 7.40 21.56
C VAL A 185 -15.70 8.28 20.43
N PHE A 186 -15.28 9.54 20.40
CA PHE A 186 -15.56 10.49 19.31
C PHE A 186 -14.35 10.62 18.37
N ILE A 187 -14.51 10.21 17.11
CA ILE A 187 -13.53 10.46 16.05
C ILE A 187 -14.05 11.58 15.14
N THR A 188 -13.25 12.62 14.92
CA THR A 188 -13.59 13.72 14.00
C THR A 188 -12.92 13.45 12.65
N ARG A 189 -13.70 13.31 11.57
CA ARG A 189 -13.16 13.02 10.24
C ARG A 189 -12.32 14.19 9.71
N PRO A 190 -11.13 13.96 9.15
CA PRO A 190 -10.25 15.06 8.72
C PRO A 190 -10.81 15.85 7.53
N ILE A 191 -11.60 15.20 6.67
CA ILE A 191 -12.14 15.77 5.42
C ILE A 191 -13.28 16.76 5.71
N ASP A 192 -14.40 16.29 6.26
CA ASP A 192 -15.64 17.06 6.41
C ASP A 192 -15.89 17.57 7.84
N LYS A 193 -14.94 17.33 8.75
CA LYS A 193 -14.99 17.67 10.19
C LYS A 193 -16.21 17.12 10.94
N LYS A 194 -16.96 16.16 10.36
CA LYS A 194 -18.06 15.50 11.06
C LYS A 194 -17.53 14.54 12.12
N LYS A 195 -18.29 14.40 13.21
CA LYS A 195 -17.98 13.48 14.31
C LYS A 195 -18.69 12.14 14.09
N VAL A 196 -17.94 11.06 14.32
CA VAL A 196 -18.41 9.67 14.31
C VAL A 196 -18.22 9.11 15.71
N LEU A 197 -19.21 8.36 16.18
CA LEU A 197 -19.33 7.82 17.52
C LEU A 197 -19.09 6.30 17.49
N PHE A 198 -18.11 5.84 18.25
CA PHE A 198 -17.74 4.44 18.39
C PHE A 198 -18.06 3.94 19.80
N TYR A 199 -18.22 2.62 19.96
CA TYR A 199 -18.16 1.99 21.28
C TYR A 199 -16.71 2.02 21.78
N ASN A 200 -16.50 2.29 23.07
CA ASN A 200 -15.17 2.12 23.68
C ASN A 200 -15.05 0.71 24.26
N ASP A 201 -14.48 -0.24 23.51
CA ASP A 201 -14.16 -1.54 24.10
C ASP A 201 -12.96 -1.44 25.04
N ARG A 202 -13.25 -1.51 26.34
CA ARG A 202 -12.24 -1.49 27.39
C ARG A 202 -11.29 -2.69 27.32
N THR A 203 -11.65 -3.81 26.69
CA THR A 203 -10.71 -4.94 26.52
C THR A 203 -9.55 -4.61 25.56
N ALA A 204 -9.75 -3.66 24.65
CA ALA A 204 -8.71 -3.14 23.77
C ALA A 204 -7.86 -2.00 24.40
N THR A 205 -8.01 -1.73 25.70
CA THR A 205 -7.23 -0.69 26.40
C THR A 205 -5.80 -1.15 26.62
N LEU A 206 -4.91 -0.85 25.67
CA LEU A 206 -3.47 -1.03 25.84
C LEU A 206 -2.92 -0.01 26.86
N PRO A 207 -2.33 -0.44 27.99
CA PRO A 207 -1.67 0.47 28.92
C PRO A 207 -0.36 0.98 28.31
N ILE A 208 -0.41 2.18 27.72
CA ILE A 208 0.78 2.84 27.18
C ILE A 208 1.58 3.45 28.33
N ASP A 209 2.78 2.94 28.55
CA ASP A 209 3.74 3.41 29.55
C ASP A 209 3.97 4.94 29.51
N GLU A 210 4.28 5.53 30.67
CA GLU A 210 4.50 6.96 30.80
C GLU A 210 5.80 7.46 30.14
N GLU A 211 6.88 6.67 30.11
CA GLU A 211 8.09 7.04 29.36
C GLU A 211 7.83 6.96 27.85
N PHE A 212 7.15 5.92 27.37
CA PHE A 212 6.70 5.84 25.98
C PHE A 212 5.77 7.02 25.62
N GLN A 213 4.84 7.40 26.49
CA GLN A 213 4.00 8.57 26.26
C GLN A 213 4.79 9.89 26.26
N LYS A 214 5.85 10.01 27.07
CA LYS A 214 6.75 11.19 27.06
C LYS A 214 7.60 11.21 25.80
N LEU A 215 8.15 10.07 25.37
CA LEU A 215 8.84 9.89 24.09
C LEU A 215 7.93 10.23 22.90
N TRP A 216 6.74 9.66 22.84
CA TRP A 216 5.78 9.95 21.76
C TRP A 216 5.36 11.43 21.70
N ARG A 217 5.29 12.12 22.85
CA ARG A 217 5.03 13.57 22.93
C ARG A 217 6.28 14.44 22.71
N SER A 218 7.49 13.88 22.80
CA SER A 218 8.75 14.58 22.52
C SER A 218 9.25 14.38 21.09
N VAL A 219 8.82 13.31 20.42
CA VAL A 219 8.95 13.14 18.97
C VAL A 219 8.13 14.23 18.28
N ALA A 220 8.82 15.25 17.78
CA ALA A 220 8.24 16.22 16.88
C ALA A 220 7.88 15.50 15.56
N VAL A 221 6.59 15.23 15.37
CA VAL A 221 6.07 14.92 14.04
C VAL A 221 6.11 16.22 13.24
N ASP A 222 6.78 16.20 12.09
CA ASP A 222 6.75 17.29 11.10
C ASP A 222 5.34 17.40 10.47
N ALA A 223 4.39 17.92 11.24
CA ALA A 223 3.29 18.66 10.65
C ALA A 223 3.90 19.78 9.79
N MET A 224 3.38 19.99 8.58
CA MET A 224 3.87 21.05 7.70
C MET A 224 3.82 22.39 8.43
N ASP A 225 5.00 22.90 8.77
CA ASP A 225 5.21 24.20 9.41
C ASP A 225 4.40 25.29 8.69
N ASP A 226 3.57 26.03 9.42
CA ASP A 226 2.76 27.12 8.87
C ASP A 226 3.65 28.16 8.15
N GLN A 227 4.93 28.32 8.54
CA GLN A 227 5.90 29.14 7.81
C GLN A 227 6.23 28.59 6.42
N LYS A 228 6.28 27.27 6.23
CA LYS A 228 6.45 26.64 4.90
C LYS A 228 5.19 26.80 4.06
N ILE A 229 4.01 26.87 4.68
CA ILE A 229 2.74 27.16 3.99
C ILE A 229 2.72 28.62 3.52
N GLU A 230 3.11 29.59 4.35
CA GLU A 230 3.24 30.99 3.93
C GLU A 230 4.34 31.18 2.86
N GLU A 231 5.52 30.55 3.00
CA GLU A 231 6.55 30.56 1.95
C GLU A 231 6.02 30.00 0.62
N TYR A 232 5.26 28.90 0.65
CA TYR A 232 4.70 28.28 -0.55
C TYR A 232 3.67 29.21 -1.21
N LEU A 233 2.76 29.80 -0.43
CA LEU A 233 1.76 30.74 -0.93
C LEU A 233 2.39 32.00 -1.53
N ASP A 234 3.43 32.56 -0.92
CA ASP A 234 4.13 33.73 -1.45
C ASP A 234 4.97 33.39 -2.69
N LYS A 235 5.58 32.19 -2.75
CA LYS A 235 6.26 31.65 -3.96
C LYS A 235 5.28 31.38 -5.12
N GLN A 236 4.01 31.09 -4.84
CA GLN A 236 2.95 31.00 -5.85
C GLN A 236 2.21 32.34 -6.10
N GLY A 237 2.62 33.43 -5.45
CA GLY A 237 2.03 34.77 -5.62
C GLY A 237 0.64 34.97 -4.99
N ILE A 238 0.17 34.03 -4.16
CA ILE A 238 -1.17 34.05 -3.55
C ILE A 238 -1.09 34.69 -2.16
N ARG A 239 -1.21 36.02 -2.10
CA ARG A 239 -1.20 36.76 -0.83
C ARG A 239 -2.58 36.82 -0.18
N SER A 240 -2.69 36.29 1.04
CA SER A 240 -3.89 36.41 1.86
C SER A 240 -4.19 37.87 2.22
N MET A 241 -5.47 38.26 2.21
CA MET A 241 -5.89 39.64 2.43
C MET A 241 -5.76 40.05 3.90
N GLN A 242 -5.30 41.29 4.14
CA GLN A 242 -5.17 41.86 5.49
C GLN A 242 -6.27 42.90 5.74
N ASP A 243 -7.20 42.55 6.63
CA ASP A 243 -8.32 43.43 7.02
C ASP A 243 -7.85 44.67 7.81
N HIS A 244 -8.68 45.72 7.86
CA HIS A 244 -8.26 47.09 8.14
C HIS A 244 -8.99 47.71 9.36
N GLY A 245 -8.24 48.20 10.36
CA GLY A 245 -8.83 48.86 11.53
C GLY A 245 -7.82 49.55 12.48
N PRO A 246 -8.26 50.50 13.34
CA PRO A 246 -7.39 51.49 14.01
C PRO A 246 -6.59 50.97 15.22
N LYS A 247 -5.48 51.66 15.54
CA LYS A 247 -4.62 51.42 16.72
C LYS A 247 -4.60 52.66 17.62
N LYS A 248 -4.68 52.45 18.94
CA LYS A 248 -4.32 53.44 19.96
C LYS A 248 -3.10 52.91 20.75
N PRO A 249 -2.26 53.80 21.33
CA PRO A 249 -0.87 53.51 21.63
C PRO A 249 -0.65 52.80 22.96
N MET A 250 0.55 52.23 23.15
CA MET A 250 0.91 51.51 24.37
C MET A 250 1.79 52.35 25.32
N ALA A 251 1.51 52.30 26.62
CA ALA A 251 2.26 53.00 27.66
C ALA A 251 3.64 52.38 27.96
N PRO A 252 4.64 53.15 28.45
CA PRO A 252 6.04 52.72 28.52
C PRO A 252 6.37 51.81 29.72
N LYS A 253 7.27 50.84 29.51
CA LYS A 253 7.81 49.96 30.58
C LYS A 253 8.93 50.65 31.37
N ARG A 254 8.95 50.46 32.69
CA ARG A 254 9.98 51.00 33.62
C ARG A 254 11.01 49.91 33.99
N LYS A 255 12.29 50.28 34.19
CA LYS A 255 13.40 49.38 34.56
C LYS A 255 13.62 49.31 36.09
N LYS A 256 14.07 48.14 36.60
CA LYS A 256 14.93 47.82 37.78
C LYS A 256 14.69 46.34 38.16
N ALA A 257 15.56 45.58 38.84
CA ALA A 257 17.02 45.63 39.08
C ALA A 257 17.48 44.21 39.56
N ALA A 258 18.79 43.96 39.66
CA ALA A 258 19.33 42.62 39.98
C ALA A 258 19.32 42.25 41.48
N SER A 259 19.37 40.94 41.78
CA SER A 259 19.57 40.37 43.12
C SER A 259 20.58 39.19 43.07
N ARG A 260 21.15 38.81 44.21
CA ARG A 260 22.35 37.95 44.33
C ARG A 260 22.04 36.47 44.63
N LYS A 261 22.97 35.58 44.23
CA LYS A 261 23.02 34.17 44.65
C LYS A 261 23.14 34.06 46.19
N LYS A 262 22.57 33.00 46.77
CA LYS A 262 22.96 32.44 48.07
C LYS A 262 23.51 31.01 47.87
N VAL A 263 24.38 30.59 48.77
CA VAL A 263 25.02 29.26 48.81
C VAL A 263 24.64 28.61 50.15
N PHE A 264 24.32 27.31 50.14
CA PHE A 264 24.20 26.50 51.35
C PHE A 264 25.48 25.67 51.56
N LYS A 265 25.88 25.48 52.82
CA LYS A 265 27.07 24.71 53.22
C LYS A 265 26.70 23.30 53.69
N LYS A 266 27.62 22.35 53.50
CA LYS A 266 27.63 21.06 54.21
C LYS A 266 27.95 21.26 55.71
N PRO A 267 27.42 20.42 56.61
CA PRO A 267 28.06 20.07 57.89
C PRO A 267 29.30 19.18 57.69
N ARG A 268 30.09 18.98 58.74
CA ARG A 268 31.20 18.03 58.80
C ARG A 268 30.99 17.03 59.93
N ASP A 269 31.36 15.79 59.65
CA ASP A 269 32.22 14.86 60.41
C ASP A 269 32.05 14.75 61.94
N ASN A 270 32.07 13.50 62.42
CA ASN A 270 32.85 13.12 63.61
C ASN A 270 33.12 11.60 63.58
N GLU A 271 34.39 11.24 63.48
CA GLU A 271 34.89 9.90 63.78
C GLU A 271 34.96 9.74 65.30
N HIS A 272 34.36 8.71 65.93
CA HIS A 272 34.65 8.31 67.33
C HIS A 272 34.10 6.90 67.63
N LEU A 273 34.50 5.89 66.84
CA LEU A 273 34.34 4.46 67.17
C LEU A 273 35.41 3.62 66.45
N ALA A 274 36.66 4.09 66.55
CA ALA A 274 37.83 3.22 66.43
C ALA A 274 38.06 2.53 67.80
N ASP A 275 38.87 1.48 67.80
CA ASP A 275 39.19 0.61 68.95
C ASP A 275 38.03 -0.29 69.43
N VAL A 276 37.88 -1.46 68.78
CA VAL A 276 37.93 -2.81 69.41
C VAL A 276 38.03 -3.88 68.30
N LEU A 277 39.20 -4.51 68.21
CA LEU A 277 39.52 -5.90 67.79
C LEU A 277 38.86 -6.53 66.54
N GLU A 278 39.69 -6.77 65.50
CA GLU A 278 40.27 -8.09 65.12
C GLU A 278 39.40 -9.38 65.15
N THR A 279 39.55 -10.39 64.26
CA THR A 279 40.54 -10.65 63.17
C THR A 279 40.07 -11.76 62.18
N TYR A 280 40.89 -12.02 61.15
CA TYR A 280 40.94 -13.16 60.21
C TYR A 280 39.88 -13.18 59.07
N GLU A 281 40.19 -13.08 57.77
CA GLU A 281 41.25 -13.68 56.89
C GLU A 281 40.87 -15.09 56.37
N ASP A 282 41.14 -15.50 55.11
CA ASP A 282 41.85 -14.80 54.00
C ASP A 282 41.47 -15.27 52.57
N ASP A 283 42.20 -14.72 51.59
CA ASP A 283 42.70 -15.34 50.33
C ASP A 283 41.78 -15.50 49.09
N THR A 284 42.21 -15.15 47.86
CA THR A 284 43.14 -14.06 47.45
C THR A 284 42.94 -13.63 45.98
N LEU A 285 43.38 -12.40 45.73
CA LEU A 285 43.90 -11.80 44.48
C LEU A 285 44.31 -12.77 43.33
N THR A 286 44.10 -12.43 42.05
CA THR A 286 44.88 -11.37 41.38
C THR A 286 44.29 -10.91 40.02
N LYS A 287 44.73 -9.73 39.57
CA LYS A 287 44.46 -9.15 38.23
C LYS A 287 45.67 -9.32 37.30
N LYS A 288 45.46 -9.37 35.97
CA LYS A 288 46.09 -8.46 34.95
C LYS A 288 45.76 -8.85 33.50
N ASN A 289 45.43 -7.85 32.67
CA ASN A 289 45.60 -7.88 31.21
C ASN A 289 47.06 -7.51 30.86
N PRO A 290 47.63 -7.93 29.70
CA PRO A 290 47.54 -7.06 28.51
C PRO A 290 47.57 -7.75 27.11
N VAL A 291 46.71 -7.26 26.20
CA VAL A 291 47.03 -6.80 24.81
C VAL A 291 47.36 -7.82 23.67
N TYR A 292 46.65 -7.60 22.54
CA TYR A 292 46.90 -7.94 21.11
C TYR A 292 46.74 -9.38 20.51
N VAL A 293 45.79 -9.44 19.55
CA VAL A 293 45.85 -10.07 18.20
C VAL A 293 45.74 -11.60 18.04
N ALA A 294 45.11 -11.99 16.91
CA ALA A 294 45.05 -13.30 16.23
C ALA A 294 43.93 -14.31 16.60
N ASP A 295 43.24 -14.73 15.55
CA ASP A 295 42.82 -16.10 15.20
C ASP A 295 42.15 -17.01 16.25
N TYR A 296 40.83 -16.97 16.29
CA TYR A 296 40.02 -18.10 16.76
C TYR A 296 39.92 -19.19 15.67
N HIS A 297 40.85 -20.14 15.68
CA HIS A 297 40.56 -21.48 15.17
C HIS A 297 39.48 -22.13 16.05
N ILE A 298 38.45 -22.70 15.41
CA ILE A 298 37.43 -23.49 16.11
C ILE A 298 38.06 -24.83 16.51
N VAL A 299 38.41 -24.98 17.78
CA VAL A 299 38.86 -26.26 18.33
C VAL A 299 37.67 -27.21 18.39
N HIS A 300 37.74 -28.33 17.66
CA HIS A 300 36.76 -29.41 17.79
C HIS A 300 36.87 -30.08 19.16
N CYS A 301 36.06 -29.64 20.12
CA CYS A 301 35.83 -30.35 21.38
C CYS A 301 35.07 -31.66 21.13
N ALA A 302 35.79 -32.70 20.68
CA ALA A 302 35.25 -34.05 20.62
C ALA A 302 34.80 -34.51 22.01
N ARG A 303 33.55 -34.96 22.15
CA ARG A 303 33.02 -35.54 23.39
C ARG A 303 33.78 -36.83 23.73
N VAL A 304 34.75 -36.73 24.63
CA VAL A 304 35.40 -37.90 25.23
C VAL A 304 34.37 -38.65 26.09
N LYS A 305 34.06 -39.91 25.73
CA LYS A 305 33.25 -40.79 26.56
C LYS A 305 34.00 -41.11 27.86
N ARG A 306 33.71 -40.40 28.95
CA ARG A 306 33.90 -40.94 30.29
C ARG A 306 32.79 -41.93 30.57
N ILE A 307 33.14 -43.22 30.65
CA ILE A 307 32.26 -44.22 31.24
C ILE A 307 32.33 -44.03 32.76
N VAL A 308 31.36 -43.31 33.31
CA VAL A 308 31.05 -43.37 34.74
C VAL A 308 30.10 -44.54 34.96
N GLY A 309 30.39 -45.38 35.95
CA GLY A 309 29.57 -46.54 36.29
C GLY A 309 28.27 -46.11 36.97
N GLY A 310 27.18 -46.13 36.22
CA GLY A 310 25.82 -45.89 36.67
C GLY A 310 24.85 -46.31 35.56
N ASP A 311 23.60 -46.57 35.92
CA ASP A 311 22.58 -46.94 34.94
C ASP A 311 22.41 -45.85 33.86
N PRO A 312 22.07 -46.23 32.62
CA PRO A 312 21.75 -45.24 31.60
C PRO A 312 20.63 -44.34 32.11
N ALA A 313 20.88 -43.04 32.21
CA ALA A 313 19.83 -42.07 32.48
C ALA A 313 18.70 -42.29 31.45
N GLU A 314 17.46 -42.32 31.92
CA GLU A 314 16.30 -42.47 31.03
C GLU A 314 16.39 -41.41 29.92
N ALA A 315 16.00 -41.80 28.70
CA ALA A 315 15.89 -40.84 27.63
C ALA A 315 14.96 -39.71 28.10
N PRO A 316 15.33 -38.43 27.93
CA PRO A 316 14.45 -37.33 28.32
C PRO A 316 13.08 -37.56 27.65
N PRO A 317 11.98 -37.31 28.36
CA PRO A 317 10.65 -37.50 27.78
C PRO A 317 10.56 -36.74 26.47
N PRO A 318 9.91 -37.28 25.42
CA PRO A 318 9.73 -36.55 24.18
C PRO A 318 9.13 -35.17 24.47
N ASP A 319 9.73 -34.11 23.91
CA ASP A 319 9.11 -32.79 23.94
C ASP A 319 7.82 -32.86 23.12
N ASP A 320 6.69 -33.09 23.80
CA ASP A 320 5.37 -33.08 23.20
C ASP A 320 5.20 -31.78 22.40
N PRO A 321 4.79 -31.83 21.12
CA PRO A 321 4.67 -30.66 20.27
C PRO A 321 3.41 -29.85 20.64
N THR A 322 3.36 -29.34 21.87
CA THR A 322 2.19 -28.72 22.49
C THR A 322 2.52 -27.32 22.97
N VAL A 323 1.77 -26.32 22.48
CA VAL A 323 1.91 -24.92 22.87
C VAL A 323 0.70 -24.47 23.68
N TYR A 324 0.95 -23.96 24.88
CA TYR A 324 -0.07 -23.33 25.72
C TYR A 324 -0.09 -21.82 25.46
N THR A 325 -1.23 -21.30 25.01
CA THR A 325 -1.45 -19.88 24.75
C THR A 325 -2.43 -19.28 25.75
N ASN A 326 -2.26 -18.00 26.08
CA ASN A 326 -3.24 -17.22 26.84
C ASN A 326 -3.28 -15.78 26.31
N PHE A 327 -4.33 -15.41 25.59
CA PHE A 327 -4.47 -14.10 24.97
C PHE A 327 -5.94 -13.65 24.96
N GLY A 328 -6.18 -12.36 25.20
CA GLY A 328 -7.54 -11.80 25.21
C GLY A 328 -8.48 -12.40 26.28
N GLY A 329 -7.92 -12.98 27.35
CA GLY A 329 -8.69 -13.69 28.39
C GLY A 329 -9.13 -15.11 28.00
N LYS A 330 -8.66 -15.63 26.86
CA LYS A 330 -8.88 -17.02 26.44
C LYS A 330 -7.55 -17.79 26.48
N ALA A 331 -7.60 -18.99 27.05
CA ALA A 331 -6.49 -19.93 27.09
C ALA A 331 -6.74 -21.11 26.16
N ALA A 332 -5.70 -21.60 25.49
CA ALA A 332 -5.79 -22.75 24.60
C ALA A 332 -4.53 -23.64 24.64
N ARG A 333 -4.73 -24.94 24.50
CA ARG A 333 -3.69 -25.96 24.28
C ARG A 333 -3.68 -26.29 22.78
N VAL A 334 -2.59 -25.97 22.10
CA VAL A 334 -2.42 -26.20 20.66
C VAL A 334 -1.51 -27.41 20.45
N LEU A 335 -2.03 -28.48 19.85
CA LEU A 335 -1.28 -29.71 19.56
C LEU A 335 -0.80 -29.68 18.10
N GLY A 336 0.51 -29.73 17.88
CA GLY A 336 1.14 -29.84 16.56
C GLY A 336 1.79 -31.19 16.34
N VAL A 337 2.78 -31.24 15.43
CA VAL A 337 3.63 -32.40 15.18
C VAL A 337 5.12 -32.02 15.24
N HIS A 338 5.96 -33.00 15.53
CA HIS A 338 7.41 -32.87 15.41
C HIS A 338 7.90 -33.42 14.06
N ASP A 339 8.20 -32.53 13.12
CA ASP A 339 8.64 -32.82 11.75
C ASP A 339 10.16 -32.59 11.69
N PHE A 340 10.97 -33.63 11.97
CA PHE A 340 12.37 -33.44 12.40
C PHE A 340 13.21 -32.56 11.44
N PRO A 341 13.94 -31.52 11.92
CA PRO A 341 14.22 -31.17 13.31
C PRO A 341 13.40 -29.93 13.79
N HIS A 342 12.10 -29.84 13.49
CA HIS A 342 11.30 -28.66 13.85
C HIS A 342 9.86 -29.00 14.25
N TYR A 343 9.26 -28.12 15.06
CA TYR A 343 7.86 -28.19 15.47
C TYR A 343 6.98 -27.53 14.41
N VAL A 344 5.87 -28.17 14.08
CA VAL A 344 4.94 -27.71 13.05
C VAL A 344 3.51 -27.75 13.56
N PHE A 345 2.83 -26.62 13.47
CA PHE A 345 1.43 -26.45 13.84
C PHE A 345 0.67 -25.96 12.61
N ARG A 346 -0.27 -26.77 12.12
CA ARG A 346 -0.95 -26.62 10.83
C ARG A 346 -2.42 -26.23 11.03
N GLY A 347 -3.03 -25.61 10.03
CA GLY A 347 -4.47 -25.37 9.99
C GLY A 347 -5.06 -24.42 11.04
N ILE A 348 -4.24 -23.70 11.82
CA ILE A 348 -4.70 -22.83 12.91
C ILE A 348 -5.60 -21.71 12.36
N ARG A 349 -6.86 -21.67 12.79
CA ARG A 349 -7.84 -20.64 12.40
C ARG A 349 -7.51 -19.29 13.04
N TYR A 350 -7.19 -18.29 12.22
CA TYR A 350 -6.98 -16.90 12.67
C TYR A 350 -8.24 -16.02 12.56
N ALA A 351 -9.23 -16.47 11.78
CA ALA A 351 -10.50 -15.79 11.54
C ALA A 351 -11.68 -16.75 11.64
N GLU A 352 -12.88 -16.19 11.77
CA GLU A 352 -14.14 -16.94 11.62
C GLU A 352 -14.43 -17.26 10.14
N PRO A 353 -15.13 -18.37 9.83
CA PRO A 353 -15.38 -18.79 8.46
C PRO A 353 -16.16 -17.73 7.65
N PRO A 354 -15.63 -17.19 6.53
CA PRO A 354 -16.20 -16.07 5.78
C PRO A 354 -17.35 -16.51 4.85
N THR A 355 -18.30 -17.27 5.39
CA THR A 355 -19.31 -18.02 4.62
C THR A 355 -20.67 -17.31 4.59
N GLY A 356 -21.47 -17.58 3.54
CA GLY A 356 -22.85 -17.11 3.42
C GLY A 356 -23.00 -15.59 3.55
N LYS A 357 -23.49 -15.10 4.69
CA LYS A 357 -23.68 -13.66 4.97
C LYS A 357 -22.38 -12.90 5.23
N ASP A 358 -21.32 -13.60 5.64
CA ASP A 358 -19.98 -13.02 5.85
C ASP A 358 -19.09 -13.13 4.59
N ARG A 359 -19.58 -13.79 3.52
CA ARG A 359 -18.97 -13.75 2.17
C ARG A 359 -18.94 -12.30 1.67
N PHE A 360 -17.82 -11.90 1.07
CA PHE A 360 -17.50 -10.52 0.67
C PHE A 360 -17.43 -9.48 1.80
N LEU A 361 -17.47 -9.87 3.08
CA LEU A 361 -17.22 -8.96 4.20
C LEU A 361 -15.76 -9.04 4.68
N ARG A 362 -15.32 -8.03 5.43
CA ARG A 362 -14.00 -8.06 6.12
C ARG A 362 -14.01 -9.21 7.14
N PRO A 363 -12.90 -9.95 7.29
CA PRO A 363 -12.86 -11.11 8.18
C PRO A 363 -13.03 -10.67 9.64
N ARG A 364 -13.53 -11.58 10.47
CA ARG A 364 -13.70 -11.38 11.91
C ARG A 364 -12.65 -12.21 12.65
N GLN A 365 -11.94 -11.61 13.60
CA GLN A 365 -10.89 -12.29 14.36
C GLN A 365 -11.42 -13.51 15.10
N LYS A 366 -10.69 -14.62 15.02
CA LYS A 366 -10.87 -15.78 15.90
C LYS A 366 -9.74 -15.82 16.91
N LEU A 367 -10.12 -15.94 18.18
CA LEU A 367 -9.18 -16.15 19.29
C LEU A 367 -9.13 -17.64 19.59
N LEU A 368 -7.94 -18.15 19.90
CA LEU A 368 -7.76 -19.54 20.32
C LEU A 368 -8.42 -19.77 21.69
N GLU A 369 -9.12 -20.90 21.86
CA GLU A 369 -9.66 -21.35 23.13
C GLU A 369 -9.78 -22.87 23.19
N GLY A 370 -9.62 -23.45 24.39
CA GLY A 370 -9.76 -24.89 24.61
C GLY A 370 -8.65 -25.71 23.95
N ASP A 371 -9.00 -26.90 23.45
CA ASP A 371 -8.07 -27.74 22.70
C ASP A 371 -8.13 -27.40 21.21
N VAL A 372 -6.97 -27.12 20.62
CA VAL A 372 -6.79 -26.83 19.20
C VAL A 372 -5.89 -27.90 18.59
N ASP A 373 -6.49 -28.82 17.83
CA ASP A 373 -5.73 -29.71 16.96
C ASP A 373 -5.15 -28.92 15.79
N ALA A 374 -3.83 -28.95 15.67
CA ALA A 374 -3.04 -28.31 14.63
C ALA A 374 -2.05 -29.33 14.01
N THR A 375 -2.42 -30.61 13.95
CA THR A 375 -1.59 -31.67 13.34
C THR A 375 -1.69 -31.68 11.82
N ASP A 376 -2.88 -31.40 11.27
CA ASP A 376 -3.21 -31.46 9.84
C ASP A 376 -3.39 -30.08 9.17
N PHE A 377 -3.19 -30.03 7.85
CA PHE A 377 -3.43 -28.82 7.06
C PHE A 377 -4.92 -28.54 6.89
N ALA A 378 -5.34 -27.29 7.14
CA ALA A 378 -6.66 -26.83 6.75
C ALA A 378 -6.83 -26.83 5.21
N PRO A 379 -8.06 -27.04 4.69
CA PRO A 379 -8.32 -27.02 3.25
C PRO A 379 -7.86 -25.72 2.57
N PRO A 380 -7.39 -25.78 1.30
CA PRO A 380 -7.07 -24.59 0.52
C PRO A 380 -8.32 -23.73 0.30
N CYS A 381 -8.14 -22.43 0.07
CA CYS A 381 -9.24 -21.56 -0.33
C CYS A 381 -9.82 -21.98 -1.68
N ILE A 382 -11.15 -21.90 -1.81
CA ILE A 382 -11.86 -22.43 -2.98
C ILE A 382 -11.40 -21.77 -4.29
N GLN A 383 -10.98 -22.61 -5.24
CA GLN A 383 -10.29 -22.21 -6.48
C GLN A 383 -10.51 -23.23 -7.60
N PRO A 384 -10.31 -22.88 -8.89
CA PRO A 384 -10.33 -23.85 -9.98
C PRO A 384 -9.13 -24.80 -9.85
N HIS A 385 -9.31 -26.09 -10.15
CA HIS A 385 -8.20 -27.03 -10.17
C HIS A 385 -7.41 -26.91 -11.50
N PRO A 386 -6.10 -26.56 -11.47
CA PRO A 386 -5.36 -26.22 -12.69
C PRO A 386 -5.30 -27.35 -13.73
N GLY A 387 -5.75 -27.03 -14.95
CA GLY A 387 -5.84 -27.94 -16.08
C GLY A 387 -7.11 -28.80 -16.13
N THR A 388 -8.10 -28.57 -15.26
CA THR A 388 -9.41 -29.25 -15.33
C THR A 388 -10.57 -28.27 -15.18
N ASN A 389 -11.80 -28.75 -15.39
CA ASN A 389 -13.03 -27.98 -15.15
C ASN A 389 -13.54 -28.12 -13.71
N ASP A 390 -12.73 -28.63 -12.79
CA ASP A 390 -13.12 -28.90 -11.41
C ASP A 390 -12.82 -27.71 -10.49
N VAL A 391 -13.48 -27.70 -9.34
CA VAL A 391 -13.27 -26.72 -8.28
C VAL A 391 -12.87 -27.47 -7.01
N ILE A 392 -11.85 -26.98 -6.32
CA ILE A 392 -11.26 -27.57 -5.13
C ILE A 392 -11.21 -26.55 -4.00
N GLY A 393 -11.08 -27.03 -2.75
CA GLY A 393 -10.96 -26.19 -1.56
C GLY A 393 -12.30 -25.82 -0.91
N SER A 394 -12.26 -24.86 0.01
CA SER A 394 -13.40 -24.43 0.84
C SER A 394 -13.46 -22.92 0.97
N GLU A 395 -14.63 -22.37 1.31
CA GLU A 395 -14.74 -21.00 1.82
C GLU A 395 -14.22 -20.91 3.28
N ASP A 396 -14.35 -21.98 4.06
CA ASP A 396 -13.75 -22.08 5.40
C ASP A 396 -12.26 -22.43 5.30
N CYS A 397 -11.48 -21.48 4.81
CA CYS A 397 -10.05 -21.63 4.52
C CYS A 397 -9.14 -20.70 5.32
N LEU A 398 -9.67 -19.78 6.13
CA LEU A 398 -8.86 -18.76 6.84
C LEU A 398 -8.07 -19.35 8.01
N ALA A 399 -6.94 -19.94 7.64
CA ALA A 399 -6.02 -20.64 8.51
C ALA A 399 -4.56 -20.29 8.18
N LEU A 400 -3.66 -20.60 9.10
CA LEU A 400 -2.22 -20.46 8.93
C LEU A 400 -1.48 -21.67 9.52
N ASN A 401 -0.24 -21.87 9.08
CA ASN A 401 0.65 -22.91 9.60
C ASN A 401 1.94 -22.27 10.13
N VAL A 402 2.30 -22.58 11.37
CA VAL A 402 3.52 -22.12 12.06
C VAL A 402 4.56 -23.24 12.05
N PHE A 403 5.78 -22.91 11.63
CA PHE A 403 6.95 -23.79 11.64
C PHE A 403 8.02 -23.12 12.51
N THR A 404 8.50 -23.79 13.56
CA THR A 404 9.46 -23.22 14.53
C THR A 404 10.52 -24.27 14.92
N PRO A 405 11.82 -23.91 14.99
CA PRO A 405 12.88 -24.88 15.28
C PRO A 405 12.90 -25.28 16.76
N GLU A 406 12.41 -24.42 17.66
CA GLU A 406 12.42 -24.63 19.10
C GLU A 406 11.21 -23.97 19.77
N LEU A 407 10.66 -24.60 20.81
CA LEU A 407 9.62 -24.01 21.66
C LEU A 407 10.23 -23.02 22.67
N PRO A 408 9.48 -22.01 23.15
CA PRO A 408 10.08 -20.88 23.88
C PRO A 408 10.61 -21.26 25.28
N LEU A 409 11.93 -21.31 25.42
CA LEU A 409 12.65 -21.52 26.70
C LEU A 409 12.96 -20.21 27.48
N GLY A 410 12.28 -19.10 27.16
CA GLY A 410 12.42 -17.82 27.89
C GLY A 410 13.40 -16.78 27.29
N SER A 411 13.62 -16.80 25.98
CA SER A 411 14.48 -15.85 25.26
C SER A 411 13.68 -14.69 24.59
N GLU A 412 14.36 -13.78 23.89
CA GLU A 412 13.71 -12.74 23.06
C GLU A 412 12.86 -13.29 21.89
N GLY A 413 12.94 -14.60 21.60
CA GLY A 413 12.33 -15.23 20.42
C GLY A 413 13.10 -14.96 19.12
N LEU A 414 12.83 -15.81 18.12
CA LEU A 414 13.50 -15.80 16.81
C LEU A 414 12.80 -14.85 15.82
N PRO A 415 13.49 -14.33 14.78
CA PRO A 415 12.84 -13.53 13.75
C PRO A 415 11.74 -14.32 13.04
N VAL A 416 10.64 -13.66 12.71
CA VAL A 416 9.46 -14.27 12.11
C VAL A 416 9.37 -13.89 10.64
N VAL A 417 9.15 -14.86 9.75
CA VAL A 417 8.84 -14.66 8.34
C VAL A 417 7.41 -15.09 8.08
N VAL A 418 6.53 -14.15 7.74
CA VAL A 418 5.16 -14.42 7.32
C VAL A 418 5.11 -14.53 5.80
N TRP A 419 4.90 -15.75 5.30
CA TRP A 419 4.81 -16.07 3.89
C TRP A 419 3.36 -15.96 3.38
N ILE A 420 3.16 -15.09 2.40
CA ILE A 420 1.93 -14.93 1.62
C ILE A 420 2.15 -15.59 0.25
N HIS A 421 1.37 -16.63 -0.06
CA HIS A 421 1.58 -17.38 -1.30
C HIS A 421 1.20 -16.59 -2.56
N GLY A 422 1.91 -16.86 -3.66
CA GLY A 422 1.58 -16.36 -5.00
C GLY A 422 0.37 -17.07 -5.60
N GLY A 423 0.30 -17.13 -6.94
CA GLY A 423 -0.82 -17.76 -7.67
C GLY A 423 -1.83 -16.75 -8.24
N GLY A 424 -1.42 -15.49 -8.43
CA GLY A 424 -2.21 -14.46 -9.11
C GLY A 424 -3.52 -14.09 -8.40
N PHE A 425 -3.55 -14.21 -7.06
CA PHE A 425 -4.76 -14.11 -6.22
C PHE A 425 -5.92 -15.05 -6.59
N ARG A 426 -5.68 -16.05 -7.44
CA ARG A 426 -6.71 -16.94 -8.01
C ARG A 426 -6.46 -18.41 -7.73
N TYR A 427 -5.21 -18.77 -7.50
CA TYR A 427 -4.74 -20.12 -7.18
C TYR A 427 -3.81 -20.09 -5.97
N GLY A 428 -3.51 -21.27 -5.44
CA GLY A 428 -2.45 -21.49 -4.43
C GLY A 428 -2.97 -21.84 -3.04
N SER A 429 -2.05 -22.27 -2.18
CA SER A 429 -2.33 -22.65 -0.79
C SER A 429 -1.08 -22.51 0.07
N ALA A 430 -1.26 -22.08 1.33
CA ALA A 430 -0.24 -22.06 2.37
C ALA A 430 0.44 -23.43 2.58
N SER A 431 -0.28 -24.54 2.33
CA SER A 431 0.22 -25.91 2.49
C SER A 431 1.30 -26.32 1.47
N GLN A 432 1.41 -25.65 0.32
CA GLN A 432 2.37 -25.97 -0.74
C GLN A 432 3.85 -25.76 -0.35
N TYR A 433 4.10 -25.00 0.72
CA TYR A 433 5.40 -24.40 1.03
C TYR A 433 6.08 -25.06 2.23
N GLY A 434 6.90 -26.08 1.98
CA GLY A 434 7.70 -26.76 3.01
C GLY A 434 8.83 -25.87 3.52
N ALA A 435 8.62 -25.23 4.68
CA ALA A 435 9.47 -24.15 5.20
C ALA A 435 10.85 -24.57 5.79
N ARG A 436 11.18 -25.88 5.82
CA ARG A 436 12.28 -26.44 6.62
C ARG A 436 13.65 -25.75 6.45
N HIS A 437 13.98 -25.27 5.25
CA HIS A 437 15.30 -24.65 4.98
C HIS A 437 15.42 -23.26 5.60
N LEU A 438 14.33 -22.49 5.64
CA LEU A 438 14.26 -21.21 6.35
C LEU A 438 14.21 -21.42 7.87
N VAL A 439 13.48 -22.43 8.33
CA VAL A 439 13.42 -22.80 9.76
C VAL A 439 14.81 -23.20 10.27
N GLY A 440 15.55 -23.99 9.49
CA GLY A 440 16.96 -24.33 9.74
C GLY A 440 17.95 -23.15 9.72
N LYS A 441 17.49 -21.92 9.48
CA LYS A 441 18.25 -20.67 9.71
C LYS A 441 17.90 -19.99 11.05
N GLN A 442 17.30 -20.71 12.01
CA GLN A 442 16.76 -20.16 13.26
C GLN A 442 15.76 -19.02 12.99
N LEU A 443 14.75 -19.33 12.16
CA LEU A 443 13.61 -18.45 11.87
C LEU A 443 12.31 -19.18 12.23
N VAL A 444 11.31 -18.44 12.71
CA VAL A 444 9.93 -18.95 12.73
C VAL A 444 9.27 -18.56 11.41
N VAL A 445 8.70 -19.53 10.70
CA VAL A 445 7.99 -19.29 9.44
C VAL A 445 6.50 -19.49 9.65
N VAL A 446 5.69 -18.54 9.19
CA VAL A 446 4.23 -18.64 9.21
C VAL A 446 3.70 -18.54 7.79
N THR A 447 3.05 -19.59 7.30
CA THR A 447 2.38 -19.59 5.99
C THR A 447 0.91 -19.28 6.17
N ILE A 448 0.33 -18.36 5.39
CA ILE A 448 -1.06 -17.90 5.57
C ILE A 448 -1.94 -18.20 4.35
N GLN A 449 -3.17 -18.65 4.59
CA GLN A 449 -4.25 -18.67 3.59
C GLN A 449 -4.95 -17.31 3.55
N TYR A 450 -5.52 -16.93 2.41
CA TYR A 450 -6.37 -15.74 2.23
C TYR A 450 -7.37 -15.98 1.08
N ARG A 451 -8.53 -15.30 1.06
CA ARG A 451 -9.56 -15.54 0.03
C ARG A 451 -9.07 -15.24 -1.40
N LEU A 452 -9.52 -16.04 -2.36
CA LEU A 452 -9.09 -15.99 -3.76
C LEU A 452 -10.23 -15.53 -4.70
N GLY A 453 -9.84 -15.06 -5.89
CA GLY A 453 -10.73 -14.66 -6.98
C GLY A 453 -11.77 -13.63 -6.55
N SER A 454 -12.98 -13.74 -7.10
CA SER A 454 -14.09 -12.84 -6.75
C SER A 454 -14.50 -12.92 -5.26
N LEU A 455 -14.28 -14.04 -4.57
CA LEU A 455 -14.57 -14.15 -3.13
C LEU A 455 -13.62 -13.29 -2.26
N GLY A 456 -12.41 -13.00 -2.76
CA GLY A 456 -11.41 -12.16 -2.09
C GLY A 456 -11.39 -10.70 -2.53
N PHE A 457 -11.71 -10.40 -3.79
CA PHE A 457 -11.36 -9.12 -4.41
C PHE A 457 -12.50 -8.38 -5.15
N LEU A 458 -13.67 -9.00 -5.34
CA LEU A 458 -14.79 -8.39 -6.09
C LEU A 458 -15.19 -7.02 -5.51
N SER A 459 -15.33 -6.01 -6.38
CA SER A 459 -15.65 -4.64 -5.98
C SER A 459 -16.56 -3.95 -6.99
N THR A 460 -17.49 -3.14 -6.49
CA THR A 460 -18.30 -2.22 -7.34
C THR A 460 -17.74 -0.81 -7.37
N GLY A 461 -16.66 -0.52 -6.63
CA GLY A 461 -16.22 0.84 -6.32
C GLY A 461 -17.22 1.60 -5.43
N THR A 462 -18.02 0.89 -4.62
CA THR A 462 -19.03 1.49 -3.73
C THR A 462 -18.96 0.94 -2.31
N LYS A 463 -19.52 1.68 -1.35
CA LYS A 463 -19.61 1.30 0.07
C LYS A 463 -20.31 -0.03 0.40
N HIS A 464 -21.01 -0.60 -0.58
CA HIS A 464 -21.72 -1.87 -0.43
C HIS A 464 -20.90 -3.08 -0.88
N LEU A 465 -19.90 -2.86 -1.73
CA LEU A 465 -18.88 -3.85 -2.08
C LEU A 465 -17.59 -3.09 -2.44
N PRO A 466 -16.75 -2.73 -1.46
CA PRO A 466 -15.55 -1.91 -1.68
C PRO A 466 -14.38 -2.69 -2.28
N GLY A 467 -14.32 -4.02 -2.08
CA GLY A 467 -13.23 -4.89 -2.52
C GLY A 467 -12.23 -5.25 -1.42
N ASN A 468 -11.06 -5.75 -1.82
CA ASN A 468 -9.87 -5.97 -0.99
C ASN A 468 -10.05 -6.84 0.27
N VAL A 469 -11.14 -7.60 0.43
CA VAL A 469 -11.39 -8.34 1.69
C VAL A 469 -10.35 -9.42 1.96
N ALA A 470 -9.71 -9.97 0.92
CA ALA A 470 -8.54 -10.85 1.03
C ALA A 470 -7.26 -10.14 1.50
N LEU A 471 -7.09 -8.84 1.24
CA LEU A 471 -5.99 -8.10 1.86
C LEU A 471 -6.26 -7.86 3.35
N TRP A 472 -7.53 -7.71 3.74
CA TRP A 472 -7.94 -7.70 5.15
C TRP A 472 -7.74 -9.07 5.82
N ASP A 473 -7.83 -10.19 5.09
CA ASP A 473 -7.44 -11.53 5.58
C ASP A 473 -5.94 -11.57 5.92
N MET A 474 -5.08 -11.07 5.02
CA MET A 474 -3.63 -10.97 5.26
C MET A 474 -3.29 -10.07 6.46
N VAL A 475 -3.94 -8.90 6.58
CA VAL A 475 -3.77 -8.00 7.73
C VAL A 475 -4.16 -8.69 9.03
N LEU A 476 -5.28 -9.42 9.05
CA LEU A 476 -5.73 -10.14 10.24
C LEU A 476 -4.83 -11.32 10.60
N ALA A 477 -4.28 -12.03 9.61
CA ALA A 477 -3.28 -13.07 9.84
C ALA A 477 -1.98 -12.50 10.44
N VAL A 478 -1.50 -11.36 9.95
CA VAL A 478 -0.33 -10.66 10.54
C VAL A 478 -0.63 -10.15 11.96
N GLN A 479 -1.87 -9.70 12.24
CA GLN A 479 -2.31 -9.38 13.59
C GLN A 479 -2.35 -10.61 14.51
N TRP A 480 -2.80 -11.77 14.02
CA TRP A 480 -2.72 -13.03 14.76
C TRP A 480 -1.26 -13.37 15.10
N VAL A 481 -0.34 -13.27 14.13
CA VAL A 481 1.10 -13.53 14.35
C VAL A 481 1.65 -12.58 15.41
N ARG A 482 1.37 -11.27 15.30
CA ARG A 482 1.77 -10.25 16.29
C ARG A 482 1.26 -10.55 17.71
N ASN A 483 0.12 -11.21 17.85
CA ASN A 483 -0.50 -11.53 19.13
C ASN A 483 -0.07 -12.88 19.72
N TYR A 484 0.15 -13.90 18.88
CA TYR A 484 0.34 -15.29 19.32
C TYR A 484 1.76 -15.85 19.13
N ILE A 485 2.59 -15.31 18.22
CA ILE A 485 3.83 -16.01 17.81
C ILE A 485 4.88 -16.17 18.92
N GLY A 486 4.80 -15.35 19.99
CA GLY A 486 5.62 -15.50 21.20
C GLY A 486 5.47 -16.85 21.88
N PHE A 487 4.26 -17.44 21.88
CA PHE A 487 4.02 -18.78 22.42
C PHE A 487 4.65 -19.89 21.57
N PHE A 488 5.04 -19.60 20.33
CA PHE A 488 5.67 -20.52 19.37
C PHE A 488 7.17 -20.23 19.17
N GLY A 489 7.80 -19.46 20.06
CA GLY A 489 9.24 -19.13 19.99
C GLY A 489 9.61 -17.97 19.07
N GLY A 490 8.64 -17.33 18.41
CA GLY A 490 8.87 -16.18 17.52
C GLY A 490 8.85 -14.85 18.25
N ASN A 491 9.68 -13.90 17.81
CA ASN A 491 9.71 -12.53 18.32
C ASN A 491 8.62 -11.68 17.64
N PRO A 492 7.55 -11.26 18.36
CA PRO A 492 6.44 -10.51 17.76
C PRO A 492 6.82 -9.09 17.33
N TYR A 493 8.04 -8.61 17.62
CA TYR A 493 8.57 -7.31 17.20
C TYR A 493 9.53 -7.40 16.00
N LYS A 494 9.94 -8.61 15.58
CA LYS A 494 10.83 -8.86 14.43
C LYS A 494 10.08 -9.68 13.36
N ILE A 495 8.93 -9.16 12.91
CA ILE A 495 8.06 -9.78 11.90
C ILE A 495 8.39 -9.21 10.52
N ASN A 496 8.75 -10.08 9.57
CA ASN A 496 9.02 -9.77 8.18
C ASN A 496 7.91 -10.39 7.32
N VAL A 497 7.20 -9.59 6.53
CA VAL A 497 6.19 -10.11 5.58
C VAL A 497 6.87 -10.36 4.24
N MET A 498 6.64 -11.53 3.66
CA MET A 498 7.31 -12.02 2.46
C MET A 498 6.28 -12.69 1.51
N GLY A 499 6.46 -12.55 0.20
CA GLY A 499 5.59 -13.23 -0.76
C GLY A 499 5.96 -12.96 -2.22
N HIS A 500 5.18 -13.56 -3.13
CA HIS A 500 5.54 -13.70 -4.55
C HIS A 500 4.48 -13.18 -5.52
N GLY A 501 4.92 -12.58 -6.64
CA GLY A 501 4.08 -12.13 -7.73
C GLY A 501 3.13 -11.01 -7.33
N MET A 502 1.83 -11.30 -7.25
CA MET A 502 0.82 -10.33 -6.79
C MET A 502 0.80 -10.18 -5.27
N SER A 503 1.29 -11.18 -4.52
CA SER A 503 1.09 -11.34 -3.08
C SER A 503 2.31 -10.90 -2.25
N THR A 504 2.96 -9.80 -2.61
CA THR A 504 4.28 -9.41 -2.08
C THR A 504 4.26 -8.67 -0.74
N GLY A 505 5.27 -8.91 0.10
CA GLY A 505 5.52 -8.16 1.35
C GLY A 505 6.71 -7.20 1.27
N VAL A 506 7.40 -7.00 2.40
CA VAL A 506 8.70 -6.28 2.47
C VAL A 506 9.87 -7.12 1.95
N VAL A 507 9.67 -8.43 1.81
CA VAL A 507 10.41 -9.26 0.86
C VAL A 507 9.46 -9.57 -0.31
N ALA A 508 9.71 -8.95 -1.46
CA ALA A 508 8.84 -8.93 -2.64
C ALA A 508 9.49 -9.66 -3.82
N MET A 509 9.09 -10.92 -4.04
CA MET A 509 9.69 -11.79 -5.04
C MET A 509 8.93 -11.71 -6.38
N SER A 510 9.62 -11.38 -7.47
CA SER A 510 9.07 -11.36 -8.83
C SER A 510 7.75 -10.60 -8.98
N GLY A 511 7.64 -9.44 -8.31
CA GLY A 511 6.42 -8.64 -8.35
C GLY A 511 6.41 -7.44 -7.42
N THR A 512 5.54 -6.48 -7.73
CA THR A 512 5.32 -5.24 -6.94
C THR A 512 3.91 -4.71 -7.15
N ALA A 513 3.40 -3.91 -6.19
CA ALA A 513 2.14 -3.17 -6.31
C ALA A 513 2.11 -2.10 -7.42
N VAL A 514 3.25 -1.82 -8.07
CA VAL A 514 3.40 -0.90 -9.21
C VAL A 514 3.14 -1.59 -10.55
N SER A 515 3.21 -2.92 -10.59
CA SER A 515 2.96 -3.72 -11.79
C SER A 515 1.49 -3.58 -12.19
N ASN A 516 1.18 -3.32 -13.47
CA ASN A 516 -0.20 -3.05 -13.88
C ASN A 516 -1.16 -4.22 -13.59
N TRP A 517 -0.65 -5.45 -13.65
CA TRP A 517 -1.39 -6.67 -13.31
C TRP A 517 -1.70 -6.85 -11.82
N ALA A 518 -1.14 -6.03 -10.92
CA ALA A 518 -1.38 -6.15 -9.48
C ALA A 518 -2.76 -5.66 -9.01
N ARG A 519 -3.60 -5.12 -9.92
CA ARG A 519 -4.93 -4.56 -9.62
C ARG A 519 -5.93 -4.75 -10.75
N ASP A 520 -7.23 -4.63 -10.45
CA ASP A 520 -8.26 -4.39 -11.46
C ASP A 520 -8.41 -2.88 -11.70
N ASN A 521 -8.15 -2.43 -12.94
CA ASN A 521 -8.38 -1.05 -13.36
C ASN A 521 -9.88 -0.76 -13.65
N THR A 522 -10.73 -1.79 -13.70
CA THR A 522 -12.13 -1.76 -14.15
C THR A 522 -13.11 -2.51 -13.22
N PRO A 523 -12.99 -2.42 -11.88
CA PRO A 523 -13.63 -3.37 -10.95
C PRO A 523 -15.15 -3.42 -11.07
N LYS A 524 -15.82 -2.28 -11.28
CA LYS A 524 -17.27 -2.24 -11.50
C LYS A 524 -17.69 -3.13 -12.68
N ASN A 525 -16.93 -3.12 -13.78
CA ASN A 525 -17.25 -3.94 -14.95
C ASN A 525 -17.05 -5.43 -14.62
N THR A 526 -15.94 -5.78 -13.93
CA THR A 526 -15.73 -7.16 -13.44
C THR A 526 -16.84 -7.62 -12.49
N ALA A 527 -17.35 -6.76 -11.61
CA ALA A 527 -18.50 -7.08 -10.76
C ALA A 527 -19.81 -7.23 -11.53
N GLN A 528 -19.98 -6.53 -12.66
CA GLN A 528 -21.13 -6.72 -13.54
C GLN A 528 -21.01 -8.01 -14.36
N ASP A 529 -19.84 -8.31 -14.94
CA ASP A 529 -19.54 -9.59 -15.62
C ASP A 529 -19.79 -10.79 -14.68
N VAL A 530 -19.27 -10.74 -13.45
CA VAL A 530 -19.43 -11.80 -12.43
C VAL A 530 -20.88 -11.96 -12.00
N ALA A 531 -21.63 -10.87 -11.86
CA ALA A 531 -23.05 -10.94 -11.54
C ALA A 531 -23.86 -11.53 -12.71
N GLU A 532 -23.66 -11.06 -13.94
CA GLU A 532 -24.36 -11.54 -15.14
C GLU A 532 -24.08 -13.02 -15.43
N GLN A 533 -22.81 -13.44 -15.36
CA GLN A 533 -22.39 -14.83 -15.53
C GLN A 533 -23.00 -15.79 -14.48
N ASN A 534 -23.47 -15.26 -13.35
CA ASN A 534 -24.14 -16.01 -12.29
C ASN A 534 -25.66 -15.72 -12.18
N GLY A 535 -26.25 -14.99 -13.14
CA GLY A 535 -27.68 -14.66 -13.16
C GLY A 535 -28.15 -13.66 -12.09
N CYS A 536 -27.22 -12.93 -11.47
CA CYS A 536 -27.51 -11.95 -10.42
C CYS A 536 -27.73 -10.52 -10.98
N PRO A 537 -28.49 -9.66 -10.26
CA PRO A 537 -28.72 -8.27 -10.69
C PRO A 537 -27.43 -7.46 -10.83
N THR A 538 -27.27 -6.74 -11.95
CA THR A 538 -26.06 -5.98 -12.29
C THR A 538 -26.14 -4.47 -12.01
N THR A 539 -27.30 -3.98 -11.57
CA THR A 539 -27.60 -2.52 -11.49
C THR A 539 -27.47 -1.92 -10.08
N ASP A 540 -27.87 -2.65 -9.05
CA ASP A 540 -27.77 -2.22 -7.64
C ASP A 540 -26.80 -3.13 -6.88
N PRO A 541 -25.70 -2.59 -6.31
CA PRO A 541 -24.74 -3.36 -5.52
C PRO A 541 -25.35 -4.14 -4.35
N VAL A 542 -26.44 -3.68 -3.73
CA VAL A 542 -27.00 -4.33 -2.54
C VAL A 542 -27.75 -5.62 -2.90
N THR A 543 -28.53 -5.61 -3.97
CA THR A 543 -29.21 -6.80 -4.52
C THR A 543 -28.24 -7.73 -5.23
N MET A 544 -27.23 -7.19 -5.93
CA MET A 544 -26.10 -7.95 -6.49
C MET A 544 -25.41 -8.79 -5.41
N VAL A 545 -24.91 -8.17 -4.33
CA VAL A 545 -24.21 -8.88 -3.25
C VAL A 545 -25.12 -9.89 -2.55
N LYS A 546 -26.38 -9.54 -2.25
CA LYS A 546 -27.33 -10.48 -1.64
C LYS A 546 -27.57 -11.72 -2.49
N CYS A 547 -27.65 -11.55 -3.82
CA CYS A 547 -27.76 -12.68 -4.75
C CYS A 547 -26.50 -13.53 -4.72
N LEU A 548 -25.32 -12.92 -4.91
CA LEU A 548 -24.03 -13.62 -4.87
C LEU A 548 -23.73 -14.29 -3.52
N GLN A 549 -24.28 -13.81 -2.40
CA GLN A 549 -24.19 -14.45 -1.08
C GLN A 549 -25.07 -15.72 -0.93
N THR A 550 -26.08 -15.90 -1.79
CA THR A 550 -26.97 -17.09 -1.76
C THR A 550 -26.52 -18.24 -2.64
N LEU A 551 -25.57 -18.01 -3.55
CA LEU A 551 -25.09 -19.02 -4.50
C LEU A 551 -24.13 -20.06 -3.86
N PRO A 552 -24.07 -21.29 -4.39
CA PRO A 552 -22.95 -22.19 -4.17
C PRO A 552 -21.62 -21.52 -4.59
N PRO A 553 -20.55 -21.56 -3.78
CA PRO A 553 -19.33 -20.82 -4.08
C PRO A 553 -18.59 -21.34 -5.33
N ASP A 554 -18.74 -22.63 -5.66
CA ASP A 554 -18.15 -23.21 -6.86
C ASP A 554 -18.74 -22.62 -8.15
N SER A 555 -20.03 -22.24 -8.15
CA SER A 555 -20.67 -21.57 -9.29
C SER A 555 -19.98 -20.23 -9.61
N ILE A 556 -19.61 -19.47 -8.58
CA ILE A 556 -18.87 -18.21 -8.71
C ILE A 556 -17.46 -18.46 -9.25
N ILE A 557 -16.75 -19.47 -8.73
CA ILE A 557 -15.41 -19.84 -9.21
C ILE A 557 -15.42 -20.34 -10.67
N ARG A 558 -16.44 -21.11 -11.08
CA ARG A 558 -16.69 -21.48 -12.48
C ARG A 558 -17.00 -20.26 -13.35
N GLY A 559 -17.77 -19.31 -12.81
CA GLY A 559 -18.06 -18.03 -13.45
C GLY A 559 -16.80 -17.19 -13.70
N ASP A 560 -15.92 -17.05 -12.70
CA ASP A 560 -14.61 -16.40 -12.85
C ASP A 560 -13.79 -17.05 -13.99
N SER A 561 -13.78 -18.38 -14.09
CA SER A 561 -13.09 -19.12 -15.17
C SER A 561 -13.68 -18.88 -16.56
N ASN A 562 -15.01 -18.78 -16.67
CA ASN A 562 -15.65 -18.43 -17.93
C ASN A 562 -15.29 -17.00 -18.35
N ILE A 563 -15.32 -16.04 -17.42
CA ILE A 563 -14.99 -14.63 -17.68
C ILE A 563 -13.53 -14.48 -18.11
N GLU A 564 -12.61 -15.14 -17.41
CA GLU A 564 -11.18 -15.21 -17.77
C GLU A 564 -10.99 -15.76 -19.20
N PHE A 565 -11.60 -16.90 -19.53
CA PHE A 565 -11.53 -17.52 -20.86
C PHE A 565 -12.07 -16.60 -21.97
N GLN A 566 -13.22 -15.95 -21.76
CA GLN A 566 -13.77 -15.02 -22.75
C GLN A 566 -12.92 -13.75 -22.87
N ARG A 567 -12.38 -13.22 -21.77
CA ARG A 567 -11.47 -12.05 -21.79
C ARG A 567 -10.16 -12.36 -22.51
N ILE A 568 -9.55 -13.53 -22.30
CA ILE A 568 -8.37 -13.99 -23.06
C ILE A 568 -8.69 -14.06 -24.56
N ARG A 569 -9.80 -14.71 -24.95
CA ARG A 569 -10.16 -14.87 -26.37
C ARG A 569 -10.55 -13.57 -27.08
N THR A 570 -11.10 -12.59 -26.36
CA THR A 570 -11.55 -11.31 -26.95
C THR A 570 -10.48 -10.22 -26.92
N ARG A 571 -9.57 -10.22 -25.94
CA ARG A 571 -8.52 -9.20 -25.76
C ARG A 571 -7.12 -9.69 -26.14
N GLY A 572 -6.91 -11.00 -26.23
CA GLY A 572 -5.65 -11.65 -26.59
C GLY A 572 -4.59 -11.64 -25.47
N PHE A 573 -3.50 -12.38 -25.69
CA PHE A 573 -2.45 -12.63 -24.70
C PHE A 573 -1.86 -11.37 -24.02
N MET A 574 -1.80 -10.24 -24.72
CA MET A 574 -1.25 -8.98 -24.18
C MET A 574 -2.08 -8.47 -22.99
N SER A 575 -3.41 -8.51 -23.07
CA SER A 575 -4.31 -8.18 -21.95
C SER A 575 -4.30 -9.26 -20.85
N GLY A 576 -3.90 -10.49 -21.17
CA GLY A 576 -3.67 -11.52 -20.15
C GLY A 576 -2.45 -11.22 -19.28
N MET A 577 -1.32 -10.89 -19.90
CA MET A 577 -0.08 -10.58 -19.18
C MET A 577 -0.09 -9.20 -18.50
N SER A 578 -0.78 -8.20 -19.06
CA SER A 578 -0.85 -6.84 -18.47
C SER A 578 -1.90 -6.68 -17.37
N GLY A 579 -2.78 -7.68 -17.19
CA GLY A 579 -3.82 -7.71 -16.15
C GLY A 579 -5.21 -7.34 -16.64
N GLY A 580 -6.22 -7.68 -15.84
CA GLY A 580 -7.64 -7.47 -16.16
C GLY A 580 -8.40 -8.72 -16.61
N LEU A 581 -7.89 -9.92 -16.33
CA LEU A 581 -8.59 -11.19 -16.59
C LEU A 581 -9.75 -11.47 -15.62
N GLY A 582 -9.70 -10.94 -14.40
CA GLY A 582 -10.74 -11.14 -13.37
C GLY A 582 -10.50 -10.24 -12.16
N SER A 583 -11.16 -10.58 -11.03
CA SER A 583 -11.10 -9.83 -9.78
C SER A 583 -9.70 -9.81 -9.17
N ALA A 584 -9.18 -8.61 -8.88
CA ALA A 584 -7.88 -8.33 -8.27
C ALA A 584 -7.99 -7.06 -7.39
N PRO A 585 -6.96 -6.65 -6.61
CA PRO A 585 -7.02 -5.48 -5.75
C PRO A 585 -7.51 -4.21 -6.44
N VAL A 586 -8.13 -3.34 -5.66
CA VAL A 586 -8.74 -2.10 -6.13
C VAL A 586 -8.33 -0.92 -5.26
N ILE A 587 -8.49 0.29 -5.80
CA ILE A 587 -8.41 1.51 -5.00
C ILE A 587 -9.75 1.66 -4.27
N GLU A 588 -9.73 1.54 -2.94
CA GLU A 588 -10.91 1.74 -2.07
C GLU A 588 -11.20 3.22 -1.82
N GLY A 589 -10.18 4.08 -1.93
CA GLY A 589 -10.24 5.45 -1.41
C GLY A 589 -9.97 5.52 0.10
N TYR A 590 -9.91 6.74 0.64
CA TYR A 590 -9.61 6.98 2.06
C TYR A 590 -10.53 6.24 3.04
N ASN A 591 -11.80 6.06 2.69
CA ASN A 591 -12.74 5.26 3.48
C ASN A 591 -13.80 4.64 2.57
N ASP A 592 -14.32 3.50 3.00
CA ASP A 592 -15.33 2.70 2.32
C ASP A 592 -16.74 3.31 2.33
N GLY A 593 -16.90 4.60 2.60
CA GLY A 593 -18.21 5.26 2.74
C GLY A 593 -19.04 4.83 3.96
N ARG A 594 -18.54 3.93 4.82
CA ARG A 594 -19.03 3.66 6.18
C ARG A 594 -18.12 4.31 7.24
N SER A 595 -17.10 5.06 6.82
CA SER A 595 -16.01 5.58 7.66
C SER A 595 -15.06 4.50 8.21
N LEU A 596 -15.05 3.29 7.65
CA LEU A 596 -13.94 2.36 7.86
C LEU A 596 -12.81 2.74 6.88
N PRO A 597 -11.54 2.76 7.29
CA PRO A 597 -10.44 3.09 6.39
C PRO A 597 -10.36 2.06 5.25
N GLY A 598 -10.09 2.54 4.03
CA GLY A 598 -9.61 1.67 2.95
C GLY A 598 -8.19 1.18 3.25
N LEU A 599 -7.77 0.07 2.65
CA LEU A 599 -6.36 -0.36 2.73
C LEU A 599 -5.53 0.23 1.58
N VAL A 600 -6.15 0.42 0.42
CA VAL A 600 -5.54 1.04 -0.77
C VAL A 600 -6.22 2.39 -1.03
N GLU A 601 -5.68 3.46 -0.45
CA GLU A 601 -6.28 4.80 -0.52
C GLU A 601 -6.21 5.43 -1.93
N ALA A 602 -5.13 5.19 -2.68
CA ALA A 602 -4.93 5.71 -4.03
C ALA A 602 -4.08 4.74 -4.88
N ASP A 603 -3.67 5.20 -6.07
CA ASP A 603 -2.81 4.43 -6.98
C ASP A 603 -1.41 4.22 -6.36
N PRO A 604 -0.93 2.97 -6.18
CA PRO A 604 0.37 2.70 -5.55
C PRO A 604 1.54 3.42 -6.24
N ALA A 605 1.50 3.56 -7.57
CA ALA A 605 2.55 4.27 -8.31
C ALA A 605 2.58 5.78 -7.99
N LEU A 606 1.45 6.37 -7.59
CA LEU A 606 1.36 7.78 -7.18
C LEU A 606 1.59 7.96 -5.68
N ASP A 607 1.26 7.00 -4.83
CA ASP A 607 1.54 7.09 -3.39
C ASP A 607 3.04 6.90 -3.08
N LEU A 608 3.75 6.08 -3.86
CA LEU A 608 5.21 5.98 -3.82
C LEU A 608 5.93 7.32 -4.09
N GLU A 609 5.37 8.21 -4.92
CA GLU A 609 5.93 9.53 -5.24
C GLU A 609 5.69 10.57 -4.13
N LYS A 610 4.72 10.37 -3.23
CA LYS A 610 4.32 11.35 -2.21
C LYS A 610 5.17 11.28 -0.93
N GLU A 611 6.29 10.56 -0.96
CA GLU A 611 7.17 10.25 0.18
C GLU A 611 6.45 9.61 1.40
N LYS A 612 5.21 9.13 1.20
CA LYS A 612 4.34 8.52 2.24
C LYS A 612 4.78 7.12 2.71
N ASN A 613 5.84 6.57 2.13
CA ASN A 613 6.26 5.19 2.38
C ASN A 613 6.67 5.00 3.85
N PRO A 614 6.47 3.80 4.44
CA PRO A 614 7.07 3.50 5.73
C PRO A 614 8.60 3.42 5.57
N LYS A 615 9.36 3.86 6.59
CA LYS A 615 10.83 3.76 6.61
C LYS A 615 11.31 2.36 7.01
N VAL A 616 10.66 1.34 6.44
CA VAL A 616 10.90 -0.08 6.67
C VAL A 616 11.79 -0.62 5.53
N PRO A 617 12.79 -1.46 5.82
CA PRO A 617 13.63 -2.04 4.78
C PRO A 617 12.83 -2.84 3.74
N LEU A 618 13.28 -2.82 2.49
CA LEU A 618 12.67 -3.54 1.37
C LEU A 618 13.72 -4.39 0.65
N LEU A 619 13.43 -5.67 0.46
CA LEU A 619 14.20 -6.57 -0.42
C LEU A 619 13.26 -7.02 -1.54
N THR A 620 13.58 -6.69 -2.79
CA THR A 620 12.79 -7.14 -3.95
C THR A 620 13.69 -7.64 -5.07
N GLY A 621 13.14 -8.41 -5.99
CA GLY A 621 13.88 -8.90 -7.14
C GLY A 621 13.00 -9.57 -8.17
N ILE A 622 13.63 -10.06 -9.23
CA ILE A 622 13.00 -10.72 -10.37
C ILE A 622 13.76 -11.98 -10.75
N CYS A 623 13.08 -12.92 -11.41
CA CYS A 623 13.73 -13.96 -12.20
C CYS A 623 14.28 -13.36 -13.50
N LYS A 624 15.29 -14.01 -14.09
CA LYS A 624 15.92 -13.57 -15.34
C LYS A 624 14.95 -13.54 -16.53
N ASP A 625 14.18 -14.61 -16.66
CA ASP A 625 13.40 -14.95 -17.86
C ASP A 625 11.88 -15.02 -17.55
N GLU A 626 11.37 -14.17 -16.65
CA GLU A 626 10.01 -14.17 -16.06
C GLU A 626 8.91 -14.77 -16.97
N THR A 627 8.64 -14.15 -18.12
CA THR A 627 7.52 -14.50 -19.02
C THR A 627 7.87 -15.57 -20.06
N LYS A 628 9.14 -15.98 -20.18
CA LYS A 628 9.66 -16.89 -21.23
C LYS A 628 8.93 -18.22 -21.27
N ARG A 629 8.57 -18.76 -20.11
CA ARG A 629 7.80 -20.01 -19.95
C ARG A 629 6.40 -19.91 -20.56
N ALA A 630 5.66 -18.83 -20.33
CA ALA A 630 4.36 -18.61 -20.96
C ALA A 630 4.48 -18.40 -22.48
N VAL A 631 5.45 -17.58 -22.90
CA VAL A 631 5.71 -17.22 -24.31
C VAL A 631 6.15 -18.41 -25.17
N ARG A 632 7.00 -19.29 -24.64
CA ARG A 632 7.40 -20.55 -25.31
C ARG A 632 6.39 -21.69 -25.11
N GLY A 633 5.59 -21.64 -24.04
CA GLY A 633 4.55 -22.60 -23.74
C GLY A 633 3.20 -22.22 -24.37
N HIS A 634 2.18 -22.09 -23.54
CA HIS A 634 0.78 -21.98 -23.97
C HIS A 634 0.43 -20.74 -24.81
N LEU A 635 1.27 -19.70 -24.85
CA LEU A 635 1.07 -18.50 -25.69
C LEU A 635 1.78 -18.60 -27.07
N LYS A 636 2.62 -19.61 -27.29
CA LYS A 636 3.48 -19.76 -28.48
C LYS A 636 2.71 -19.65 -29.79
N SER A 637 1.56 -20.33 -29.90
CA SER A 637 0.74 -20.32 -31.12
C SER A 637 0.09 -18.95 -31.39
N ASP A 638 -0.46 -18.29 -30.37
CA ASP A 638 -1.07 -16.95 -30.50
C ASP A 638 -0.03 -15.89 -30.91
N ILE A 639 1.17 -15.97 -30.33
CA ILE A 639 2.29 -15.07 -30.62
C ILE A 639 2.83 -15.34 -32.03
N GLU A 640 3.04 -16.61 -32.42
CA GLU A 640 3.46 -17.00 -33.76
C GLU A 640 2.44 -16.55 -34.83
N ASN A 641 1.15 -16.71 -34.57
CA ASN A 641 0.08 -16.25 -35.47
C ASN A 641 0.11 -14.72 -35.63
N LYS A 642 0.28 -13.95 -34.55
CA LYS A 642 0.41 -12.49 -34.60
C LYS A 642 1.68 -12.03 -35.33
N LEU A 643 2.82 -12.67 -35.08
CA LEU A 643 4.09 -12.40 -35.79
C LEU A 643 3.98 -12.64 -37.31
N LYS A 644 3.17 -13.61 -37.75
CA LYS A 644 2.91 -13.89 -39.17
C LYS A 644 1.88 -12.97 -39.82
N THR A 645 0.88 -12.51 -39.06
CA THR A 645 -0.29 -11.80 -39.62
C THR A 645 -0.22 -10.28 -39.49
N ILE A 646 0.57 -9.74 -38.56
CA ILE A 646 0.64 -8.30 -38.27
C ILE A 646 2.03 -7.77 -38.64
N PRO A 647 2.17 -6.94 -39.71
CA PRO A 647 3.43 -6.31 -40.05
C PRO A 647 3.99 -5.46 -38.91
N ASN A 648 5.27 -5.63 -38.59
CA ASN A 648 5.98 -4.94 -37.52
C ASN A 648 5.33 -5.07 -36.12
N PHE A 649 4.66 -6.21 -35.84
CA PHE A 649 3.96 -6.49 -34.59
C PHE A 649 4.72 -6.08 -33.31
N LEU A 650 6.02 -6.36 -33.25
CA LEU A 650 6.84 -6.09 -32.05
C LEU A 650 6.92 -4.59 -31.71
N ASP A 651 7.10 -3.74 -32.72
CA ASP A 651 7.37 -2.31 -32.56
C ASP A 651 6.07 -1.50 -32.51
N ASN A 652 5.17 -1.75 -33.48
CA ASN A 652 3.93 -0.97 -33.64
C ASN A 652 2.82 -1.36 -32.64
N GLU A 653 2.69 -2.64 -32.29
CA GLU A 653 1.59 -3.15 -31.45
C GLU A 653 2.05 -3.52 -30.05
N LEU A 654 3.04 -4.42 -29.92
CA LEU A 654 3.44 -4.98 -28.62
C LEU A 654 4.10 -3.92 -27.72
N VAL A 655 5.11 -3.20 -28.22
CA VAL A 655 5.74 -2.08 -27.47
C VAL A 655 4.72 -0.96 -27.21
N SER A 656 3.86 -0.64 -28.17
CA SER A 656 2.81 0.38 -28.00
C SER A 656 1.83 0.02 -26.86
N HIS A 657 1.30 -1.21 -26.86
CA HIS A 657 0.44 -1.73 -25.79
C HIS A 657 1.15 -1.68 -24.44
N LEU A 658 2.35 -2.26 -24.33
CA LEU A 658 3.09 -2.32 -23.08
C LEU A 658 3.46 -0.93 -22.54
N ARG A 659 3.80 0.03 -23.41
CA ARG A 659 4.04 1.43 -23.02
C ARG A 659 2.79 2.13 -22.50
N ASN A 660 1.59 1.75 -22.94
CA ASN A 660 0.34 2.30 -22.42
C ASN A 660 -0.01 1.74 -21.03
N GLU A 661 0.29 0.47 -20.78
CA GLU A 661 0.06 -0.21 -19.48
C GLU A 661 1.08 0.21 -18.40
N LEU A 662 2.24 0.75 -18.79
CA LEU A 662 3.25 1.23 -17.83
C LEU A 662 2.73 2.43 -16.99
N PRO A 663 2.92 2.41 -15.65
CA PRO A 663 2.42 3.46 -14.75
C PRO A 663 3.09 4.84 -14.95
N ILE A 664 4.14 4.89 -15.76
CA ILE A 664 4.94 6.09 -16.07
C ILE A 664 4.09 7.16 -16.76
N ASN A 665 3.07 6.77 -17.53
CA ASN A 665 2.10 7.70 -18.11
C ASN A 665 1.27 8.39 -17.02
N LYS A 666 0.81 7.64 -16.01
CA LYS A 666 0.02 8.15 -14.87
C LYS A 666 0.88 9.08 -13.98
N ILE A 667 2.15 8.75 -13.76
CA ILE A 667 3.13 9.59 -13.05
C ILE A 667 3.40 10.89 -13.81
N THR A 668 3.66 10.82 -15.12
CA THR A 668 3.92 12.01 -15.93
C THR A 668 2.66 12.87 -16.13
N GLU A 669 1.46 12.29 -16.09
CA GLU A 669 0.18 13.01 -16.08
C GLU A 669 -0.07 13.76 -14.77
N PHE A 670 0.28 13.19 -13.62
CA PHE A 670 0.21 13.92 -12.34
C PHE A 670 1.07 15.20 -12.35
N HIS A 671 2.20 15.20 -13.05
CA HIS A 671 3.00 16.42 -13.25
C HIS A 671 2.39 17.45 -14.24
N ARG A 672 1.35 17.09 -15.03
CA ARG A 672 0.69 18.01 -15.98
C ARG A 672 -0.26 18.99 -15.29
N GLU A 673 -0.89 18.62 -14.17
CA GLU A 673 -1.88 19.49 -13.50
C GLU A 673 -1.27 20.81 -12.98
N GLY A 674 0.06 20.87 -12.81
CA GLY A 674 0.78 22.07 -12.40
C GLY A 674 1.35 22.95 -13.53
N ARG A 675 1.31 22.54 -14.81
CA ARG A 675 1.96 23.31 -15.91
C ARG A 675 1.23 23.18 -17.26
N LEU A 676 0.98 24.31 -17.91
CA LEU A 676 0.60 24.32 -19.33
C LEU A 676 1.73 23.79 -20.21
N ASN A 677 1.56 22.58 -20.74
CA ASN A 677 1.85 22.21 -22.14
C ASN A 677 1.35 20.79 -22.43
N LYS A 678 0.39 20.64 -23.34
CA LYS A 678 -0.14 19.33 -23.78
C LYS A 678 0.73 18.62 -24.83
N THR A 679 1.94 19.12 -25.09
CA THR A 679 2.74 18.80 -26.29
C THR A 679 4.17 18.37 -25.98
N LEU A 680 4.45 18.00 -24.72
CA LEU A 680 5.59 17.16 -24.37
C LEU A 680 5.07 15.72 -24.27
N ASP A 681 4.91 15.12 -25.45
CA ASP A 681 4.82 13.67 -25.58
C ASP A 681 6.09 13.01 -25.00
N LEU A 682 6.00 11.71 -24.71
CA LEU A 682 7.20 10.89 -24.53
C LEU A 682 8.12 11.11 -25.74
N LEU A 683 9.44 11.16 -25.52
CA LEU A 683 10.36 11.32 -26.65
C LEU A 683 10.09 10.19 -27.65
N PRO A 684 10.17 10.46 -28.98
CA PRO A 684 9.94 9.47 -30.02
C PRO A 684 11.13 8.49 -30.05
N LEU A 685 11.18 7.64 -29.03
CA LEU A 685 12.23 6.67 -28.81
C LEU A 685 12.07 5.50 -29.75
N ASN A 686 13.16 5.17 -30.44
CA ASN A 686 13.26 4.07 -31.37
C ASN A 686 13.46 2.75 -30.60
N PHE A 687 12.51 1.82 -30.71
CA PHE A 687 12.66 0.47 -30.13
C PHE A 687 13.24 -0.53 -31.14
N GLY A 688 13.33 -0.20 -32.44
CA GLY A 688 13.77 -1.11 -33.49
C GLY A 688 15.12 -1.79 -33.23
N LYS A 689 16.14 -1.04 -32.79
CA LYS A 689 17.47 -1.57 -32.45
C LYS A 689 17.50 -2.42 -31.16
N TYR A 690 16.57 -2.19 -30.23
CA TYR A 690 16.35 -3.08 -29.09
C TYR A 690 15.66 -4.38 -29.55
N LEU A 691 14.69 -4.28 -30.47
CA LEU A 691 13.89 -5.40 -31.01
C LEU A 691 14.62 -6.25 -32.08
N GLU A 692 15.76 -5.80 -32.61
CA GLU A 692 16.52 -6.48 -33.66
C GLU A 692 17.06 -7.85 -33.21
N THR A 693 16.49 -8.93 -33.77
CA THR A 693 16.97 -10.30 -33.53
C THR A 693 18.12 -10.67 -34.47
N THR A 694 19.27 -11.07 -33.92
CA THR A 694 20.48 -11.47 -34.69
C THR A 694 20.31 -12.73 -35.54
N LYS A 695 19.19 -13.45 -35.41
CA LYS A 695 18.82 -14.63 -36.21
C LYS A 695 17.37 -14.52 -36.65
N GLN A 696 17.10 -14.70 -37.95
CA GLN A 696 15.74 -14.83 -38.49
C GLN A 696 15.16 -16.22 -38.17
N SER A 697 14.76 -16.42 -36.91
CA SER A 697 14.08 -17.64 -36.48
C SER A 697 12.91 -17.33 -35.56
N LEU A 698 11.87 -18.16 -35.61
CA LEU A 698 10.72 -18.05 -34.71
C LEU A 698 11.16 -18.05 -33.24
N GLN A 699 12.14 -18.88 -32.88
CA GLN A 699 12.64 -18.96 -31.50
C GLN A 699 13.27 -17.64 -31.04
N ALA A 700 14.08 -16.99 -31.87
CA ALA A 700 14.64 -15.67 -31.54
C ALA A 700 13.55 -14.59 -31.42
N SER A 701 12.47 -14.70 -32.20
CA SER A 701 11.32 -13.78 -32.10
C SER A 701 10.51 -14.01 -30.82
N LEU A 702 10.26 -15.27 -30.43
CA LEU A 702 9.61 -15.64 -29.18
C LEU A 702 10.45 -15.19 -27.97
N ASP A 703 11.76 -15.44 -28.00
CA ASP A 703 12.68 -15.04 -26.93
C ASP A 703 12.73 -13.50 -26.79
N LYS A 704 12.63 -12.74 -27.89
CA LYS A 704 12.51 -11.28 -27.82
C LYS A 704 11.15 -10.82 -27.28
N VAL A 705 10.04 -11.49 -27.61
CA VAL A 705 8.73 -11.21 -26.97
C VAL A 705 8.80 -11.47 -25.46
N ALA A 706 9.49 -12.53 -25.03
CA ALA A 706 9.72 -12.81 -23.61
C ALA A 706 10.54 -11.70 -22.93
N GLU A 707 11.67 -11.28 -23.52
CA GLU A 707 12.50 -10.19 -22.99
C GLU A 707 11.70 -8.87 -22.86
N VAL A 708 11.02 -8.46 -23.93
CA VAL A 708 10.17 -7.25 -24.02
C VAL A 708 9.07 -7.24 -22.95
N THR A 709 8.44 -8.39 -22.69
CA THR A 709 7.36 -8.52 -21.71
C THR A 709 7.87 -8.65 -20.27
N ALA A 710 8.98 -9.35 -20.04
CA ALA A 710 9.65 -9.41 -18.73
C ALA A 710 10.22 -8.04 -18.30
N ASP A 711 10.68 -7.23 -19.25
CA ASP A 711 11.11 -5.87 -18.97
C ASP A 711 9.94 -4.97 -18.54
N ALA A 712 8.91 -4.87 -19.38
CA ALA A 712 7.77 -3.98 -19.12
C ALA A 712 6.92 -4.41 -17.90
N LEU A 713 6.75 -5.70 -17.66
CA LEU A 713 5.80 -6.22 -16.66
C LEU A 713 6.42 -6.59 -15.31
N PHE A 714 7.74 -6.74 -15.23
CA PHE A 714 8.44 -7.11 -13.99
C PHE A 714 9.65 -6.21 -13.72
N SER A 715 10.60 -6.10 -14.66
CA SER A 715 11.87 -5.40 -14.43
C SER A 715 11.69 -3.89 -14.20
N VAL A 716 10.83 -3.24 -14.98
CA VAL A 716 10.51 -1.81 -14.84
C VAL A 716 9.70 -1.52 -13.57
N PRO A 717 8.61 -2.25 -13.24
CA PRO A 717 7.93 -2.11 -11.94
C PRO A 717 8.81 -2.37 -10.72
N ALA A 718 9.71 -3.35 -10.77
CA ALA A 718 10.70 -3.62 -9.72
C ALA A 718 11.67 -2.45 -9.57
N PHE A 719 12.26 -1.97 -10.67
CA PHE A 719 13.12 -0.79 -10.69
C PHE A 719 12.42 0.45 -10.11
N LEU A 720 11.21 0.76 -10.57
CA LEU A 720 10.45 1.93 -10.10
C LEU A 720 10.16 1.83 -8.60
N THR A 721 9.72 0.67 -8.11
CA THR A 721 9.46 0.47 -6.68
C THR A 721 10.72 0.75 -5.84
N VAL A 722 11.85 0.20 -6.25
CA VAL A 722 13.16 0.38 -5.62
C VAL A 722 13.65 1.83 -5.70
N GLU A 723 13.43 2.51 -6.83
CA GLU A 723 13.82 3.91 -7.05
C GLU A 723 13.00 4.88 -6.20
N LYS A 724 11.72 4.58 -5.93
CA LYS A 724 10.87 5.42 -5.07
C LYS A 724 11.00 5.11 -3.59
N TRP A 725 11.15 3.83 -3.21
CA TRP A 725 11.29 3.44 -1.81
C TRP A 725 12.59 3.97 -1.20
N SER A 726 13.69 3.91 -1.96
CA SER A 726 15.01 4.43 -1.54
C SER A 726 15.05 5.94 -1.32
N ARG A 727 14.26 6.73 -2.06
CA ARG A 727 14.17 8.20 -1.91
C ARG A 727 13.72 8.63 -0.50
N ASN A 728 12.88 7.83 0.17
CA ASN A 728 12.45 8.05 1.55
C ASN A 728 13.54 7.72 2.61
N GLY A 729 14.74 7.33 2.18
CA GLY A 729 15.84 6.92 3.07
C GLY A 729 15.67 5.52 3.68
N ALA A 730 14.71 4.73 3.19
CA ALA A 730 14.50 3.35 3.63
C ALA A 730 15.58 2.42 3.02
N PRO A 731 16.28 1.57 3.82
CA PRO A 731 17.25 0.61 3.29
C PRO A 731 16.58 -0.35 2.29
N THR A 732 16.90 -0.22 1.02
CA THR A 732 16.21 -0.96 -0.05
C THR A 732 17.21 -1.70 -0.93
N PHE A 733 16.86 -2.91 -1.35
CA PHE A 733 17.76 -3.86 -2.00
C PHE A 733 17.04 -4.51 -3.18
N LEU A 734 17.76 -4.64 -4.30
CA LEU A 734 17.29 -5.27 -5.54
C LEU A 734 18.10 -6.55 -5.80
N TYR A 735 17.47 -7.61 -6.30
CA TYR A 735 18.16 -8.81 -6.77
C TYR A 735 17.66 -9.31 -8.14
N THR A 736 18.50 -10.08 -8.84
CA THR A 736 18.11 -10.93 -9.97
C THR A 736 18.41 -12.39 -9.64
N PHE A 737 17.46 -13.28 -9.91
CA PHE A 737 17.67 -14.72 -9.85
C PHE A 737 17.95 -15.25 -11.27
N GLU A 738 19.18 -15.68 -11.49
CA GLU A 738 19.74 -16.07 -12.80
C GLU A 738 20.32 -17.49 -12.81
N HIS A 739 20.24 -18.21 -11.69
CA HIS A 739 20.72 -19.59 -11.58
C HIS A 739 19.85 -20.55 -12.39
N LEU A 740 20.45 -21.20 -13.41
CA LEU A 740 19.79 -22.23 -14.21
C LEU A 740 19.88 -23.58 -13.52
N GLY A 741 18.97 -23.80 -12.57
CA GLY A 741 18.88 -25.05 -11.83
C GLY A 741 18.65 -26.26 -12.72
N LYS A 742 19.29 -27.38 -12.37
CA LYS A 742 19.02 -28.70 -12.97
C LYS A 742 17.63 -29.23 -12.57
N ARG A 743 16.99 -28.56 -11.61
CA ARG A 743 15.68 -28.88 -11.01
C ARG A 743 14.69 -27.72 -11.17
N ARG A 744 14.14 -27.56 -12.38
CA ARG A 744 13.17 -26.50 -12.75
C ARG A 744 11.77 -26.77 -12.15
N LYS A 745 11.69 -26.68 -10.81
CA LYS A 745 10.52 -27.06 -9.99
C LYS A 745 9.65 -25.86 -9.58
N GLY A 746 10.02 -24.62 -9.90
CA GLY A 746 9.21 -23.43 -9.59
C GLY A 746 7.80 -23.48 -10.16
N LYS A 747 7.67 -24.03 -11.38
CA LYS A 747 6.40 -24.26 -12.08
C LYS A 747 5.34 -25.00 -11.24
N ALA A 748 5.74 -25.78 -10.23
CA ALA A 748 4.81 -26.52 -9.37
C ALA A 748 4.13 -25.66 -8.28
N PHE A 749 4.77 -24.60 -7.78
CA PHE A 749 4.17 -23.70 -6.79
C PHE A 749 3.05 -22.84 -7.41
N LEU A 750 3.15 -22.52 -8.71
CA LEU A 750 2.35 -21.51 -9.40
C LEU A 750 1.52 -22.08 -10.57
N LYS A 751 1.25 -23.39 -10.57
CA LYS A 751 0.46 -24.07 -11.61
C LYS A 751 -0.91 -23.41 -11.78
N GLY A 752 -1.33 -23.16 -13.03
CA GLY A 752 -2.58 -22.47 -13.36
C GLY A 752 -2.47 -20.95 -13.46
N SER A 753 -1.42 -20.33 -12.91
CA SER A 753 -1.18 -18.89 -13.10
C SER A 753 -0.78 -18.57 -14.56
N PHE A 754 -1.14 -17.37 -15.04
CA PHE A 754 -0.97 -17.00 -16.45
C PHE A 754 0.50 -16.99 -16.94
N PHE A 755 1.48 -16.83 -16.06
CA PHE A 755 2.91 -16.87 -16.42
C PHE A 755 3.49 -18.30 -16.48
N ILE A 756 2.73 -19.32 -16.06
CA ILE A 756 3.12 -20.75 -16.09
C ILE A 756 2.22 -21.54 -17.04
N GLY A 757 0.90 -21.37 -16.95
CA GLY A 757 -0.10 -22.16 -17.65
C GLY A 757 -0.60 -23.38 -16.86
N ASN A 758 -1.45 -24.17 -17.51
CA ASN A 758 -2.11 -25.34 -16.92
C ASN A 758 -1.31 -26.65 -17.06
N GLU A 759 -0.65 -26.84 -18.20
CA GLU A 759 0.10 -28.06 -18.50
C GLU A 759 1.56 -27.90 -18.09
N THR A 760 2.03 -28.77 -17.20
CA THR A 760 3.47 -28.92 -16.90
C THR A 760 4.08 -29.94 -17.86
N SER A 761 3.94 -29.73 -19.18
CA SER A 761 4.57 -30.60 -20.16
C SER A 761 6.09 -30.56 -19.98
N ASP A 762 6.73 -31.72 -19.85
CA ASP A 762 8.19 -31.84 -19.95
C ASP A 762 8.63 -31.89 -21.42
N THR A 763 8.03 -31.00 -22.22
CA THR A 763 8.56 -30.54 -23.50
C THR A 763 9.91 -29.87 -23.25
N GLY A 764 10.99 -30.41 -23.82
CA GLY A 764 12.36 -29.94 -23.62
C GLY A 764 12.69 -28.52 -24.10
N ASP A 765 11.70 -27.77 -24.60
CA ASP A 765 11.79 -26.36 -25.00
C ASP A 765 12.11 -25.39 -23.85
N ASP A 766 12.09 -25.85 -22.58
CA ASP A 766 12.31 -25.03 -21.38
C ASP A 766 13.71 -25.24 -20.74
N ASP A 767 14.69 -25.74 -21.51
CA ASP A 767 15.99 -26.17 -20.98
C ASP A 767 16.96 -25.03 -20.62
N ASP A 768 16.72 -23.80 -21.09
CA ASP A 768 17.52 -22.59 -20.84
C ASP A 768 16.72 -21.46 -20.15
N THR A 769 15.63 -21.78 -19.45
CA THR A 769 14.71 -20.82 -18.83
C THR A 769 14.88 -20.74 -17.30
N VAL A 770 15.17 -19.55 -16.76
CA VAL A 770 15.02 -19.22 -15.34
C VAL A 770 13.77 -18.34 -15.19
N GLY A 771 12.61 -18.98 -15.19
CA GLY A 771 11.31 -18.33 -15.33
C GLY A 771 10.65 -18.00 -14.00
N HIS A 772 9.49 -17.33 -14.08
CA HIS A 772 8.70 -16.90 -12.92
C HIS A 772 8.50 -18.05 -11.90
N GLY A 773 8.89 -17.83 -10.64
CA GLY A 773 8.71 -18.80 -9.55
C GLY A 773 9.81 -19.85 -9.40
N ASP A 774 10.81 -19.93 -10.28
CA ASP A 774 11.92 -20.90 -10.14
C ASP A 774 12.82 -20.61 -8.93
N GLU A 775 12.82 -19.38 -8.41
CA GLU A 775 13.53 -19.03 -7.17
C GLU A 775 12.85 -19.61 -5.92
N LEU A 776 11.55 -19.92 -5.95
CA LEU A 776 10.79 -20.46 -4.82
C LEU A 776 11.32 -21.83 -4.37
N ALA A 777 11.78 -22.66 -5.31
CA ALA A 777 12.36 -23.97 -5.03
C ALA A 777 13.67 -23.90 -4.21
N TYR A 778 14.31 -22.73 -4.18
CA TYR A 778 15.54 -22.47 -3.41
C TYR A 778 15.26 -21.95 -2.00
N LEU A 779 13.98 -21.76 -1.62
CA LEU A 779 13.56 -21.43 -0.24
C LEU A 779 12.70 -22.52 0.39
N PHE A 780 11.81 -23.14 -0.39
CA PHE A 780 10.82 -24.11 0.08
C PHE A 780 11.03 -25.48 -0.58
N ASP A 781 10.73 -26.55 0.16
CA ASP A 781 10.40 -27.84 -0.47
C ASP A 781 8.95 -27.81 -0.97
N VAL A 782 8.70 -28.51 -2.08
CA VAL A 782 7.42 -28.44 -2.80
C VAL A 782 6.43 -29.51 -2.32
N ASN A 783 5.27 -29.05 -1.86
CA ASN A 783 4.12 -29.89 -1.56
C ASN A 783 2.99 -29.65 -2.58
N ASP A 784 2.06 -30.61 -2.68
CA ASP A 784 0.80 -30.42 -3.41
C ASP A 784 -0.15 -29.44 -2.68
N ILE A 785 -1.30 -29.14 -3.30
CA ILE A 785 -2.32 -28.23 -2.75
C ILE A 785 -2.91 -28.72 -1.41
N SER A 786 -2.75 -30.00 -1.06
CA SER A 786 -3.15 -30.60 0.23
C SER A 786 -2.02 -30.65 1.26
N GLY A 787 -0.80 -30.25 0.89
CA GLY A 787 0.37 -30.26 1.77
C GLY A 787 1.18 -31.56 1.76
N LYS A 788 0.95 -32.45 0.80
CA LYS A 788 1.73 -33.70 0.67
C LYS A 788 3.04 -33.43 -0.09
N PRO A 789 4.22 -33.84 0.42
CA PRO A 789 5.49 -33.63 -0.28
C PRO A 789 5.55 -34.33 -1.63
N MET A 790 5.91 -33.59 -2.68
CA MET A 790 5.97 -34.08 -4.06
C MET A 790 7.36 -34.62 -4.45
N ASP A 791 8.40 -34.38 -3.65
CA ASP A 791 9.81 -34.65 -3.98
C ASP A 791 10.52 -35.56 -2.96
N LYS A 792 9.88 -36.65 -2.52
CA LYS A 792 10.42 -37.54 -1.47
C LYS A 792 11.70 -38.29 -1.89
N ASP A 793 11.81 -38.65 -3.17
CA ASP A 793 12.74 -39.71 -3.61
C ASP A 793 13.87 -39.25 -4.55
N GLN A 794 14.03 -37.93 -4.80
CA GLN A 794 15.00 -37.44 -5.80
C GLN A 794 16.13 -36.58 -5.20
N LYS A 795 17.38 -37.04 -5.34
CA LYS A 795 18.61 -36.37 -4.87
C LYS A 795 18.93 -35.04 -5.58
N TRP A 796 19.04 -33.95 -4.82
CA TRP A 796 19.45 -32.63 -5.30
C TRP A 796 20.93 -32.57 -5.73
N ASP A 797 21.25 -31.68 -6.67
CA ASP A 797 22.61 -31.44 -7.15
C ASP A 797 23.41 -30.56 -6.17
N GLU A 798 24.73 -30.71 -6.11
CA GLU A 798 25.57 -29.93 -5.18
C GLU A 798 25.58 -28.43 -5.49
N GLU A 799 25.40 -28.04 -6.75
CA GLU A 799 25.31 -26.64 -7.16
C GLU A 799 23.98 -26.04 -6.70
N ASP A 800 22.87 -26.74 -6.97
CA ASP A 800 21.53 -26.32 -6.52
C ASP A 800 21.44 -26.22 -4.99
N LEU A 801 22.13 -27.11 -4.25
CA LEU A 801 22.22 -27.05 -2.79
C LEU A 801 23.02 -25.84 -2.30
N LYS A 802 24.10 -25.43 -2.99
CA LYS A 802 24.88 -24.22 -2.66
C LYS A 802 24.06 -22.95 -2.90
N VAL A 803 23.31 -22.88 -4.00
CA VAL A 803 22.42 -21.74 -4.31
C VAL A 803 21.26 -21.65 -3.30
N ARG A 804 20.68 -22.80 -2.90
CA ARG A 804 19.68 -22.88 -1.81
C ARG A 804 20.24 -22.39 -0.47
N GLU A 805 21.46 -22.78 -0.12
CA GLU A 805 22.16 -22.30 1.07
C GLU A 805 22.37 -20.78 1.04
N TYR A 806 22.90 -20.24 -0.07
CA TYR A 806 23.11 -18.80 -0.23
C TYR A 806 21.81 -18.01 -0.18
N PHE A 807 20.75 -18.45 -0.85
CA PHE A 807 19.49 -17.72 -0.94
C PHE A 807 18.70 -17.73 0.37
N THR A 808 18.62 -18.89 1.05
CA THR A 808 18.00 -18.98 2.39
C THR A 808 18.78 -18.17 3.43
N GLN A 809 20.11 -18.17 3.40
CA GLN A 809 20.92 -17.34 4.28
C GLN A 809 20.73 -15.84 3.99
N MET A 810 20.63 -15.43 2.72
CA MET A 810 20.38 -14.03 2.34
C MET A 810 19.02 -13.52 2.87
N VAL A 811 17.97 -14.34 2.75
CA VAL A 811 16.64 -14.05 3.32
C VAL A 811 16.69 -14.01 4.85
N ALA A 812 17.43 -14.93 5.48
CA ALA A 812 17.56 -14.97 6.93
C ALA A 812 18.34 -13.78 7.51
N ASP A 813 19.41 -13.33 6.85
CA ASP A 813 20.14 -12.13 7.26
C ASP A 813 19.30 -10.86 7.09
N PHE A 814 18.51 -10.76 6.00
CA PHE A 814 17.52 -9.70 5.87
C PHE A 814 16.48 -9.75 7.00
N ALA A 815 15.91 -10.92 7.31
CA ALA A 815 14.91 -11.08 8.37
C ALA A 815 15.44 -10.77 9.79
N ARG A 816 16.73 -11.00 10.05
CA ARG A 816 17.41 -10.67 11.32
C ARG A 816 17.80 -9.19 11.43
N HIS A 817 18.22 -8.56 10.33
CA HIS A 817 19.00 -7.31 10.37
C HIS A 817 18.49 -6.19 9.45
N GLY A 818 17.43 -6.41 8.68
CA GLY A 818 16.90 -5.45 7.70
C GLY A 818 17.83 -5.19 6.50
N LYS A 819 18.83 -6.06 6.27
CA LYS A 819 19.81 -5.98 5.18
C LYS A 819 20.33 -7.37 4.81
N PRO A 820 20.47 -7.69 3.52
CA PRO A 820 21.11 -8.94 3.09
C PRO A 820 22.64 -8.84 3.24
N ARG A 821 23.31 -9.99 3.21
CA ARG A 821 24.77 -10.11 3.21
C ARG A 821 25.24 -10.96 2.03
N VAL A 822 26.38 -10.60 1.45
CA VAL A 822 27.05 -11.32 0.35
C VAL A 822 28.55 -11.39 0.68
N ASP A 823 29.16 -12.57 0.57
CA ASP A 823 30.56 -12.82 0.99
C ASP A 823 30.89 -12.28 2.40
N ASN A 824 29.99 -12.54 3.36
CA ASN A 824 30.03 -12.05 4.74
C ASN A 824 30.05 -10.53 4.93
N LYS A 825 29.88 -9.74 3.86
CA LYS A 825 29.78 -8.28 3.89
C LYS A 825 28.32 -7.85 3.82
N ASP A 826 28.00 -6.77 4.54
CA ASP A 826 26.71 -6.11 4.39
C ASP A 826 26.58 -5.52 2.99
N VAL A 827 25.43 -5.73 2.34
CA VAL A 827 25.14 -5.11 1.05
C VAL A 827 24.81 -3.64 1.26
N SER A 828 25.37 -2.75 0.44
CA SER A 828 24.97 -1.34 0.43
C SER A 828 23.56 -1.17 -0.14
N PRO A 829 22.69 -0.33 0.46
CA PRO A 829 21.37 -0.03 -0.10
C PRO A 829 21.43 0.46 -1.54
N PHE A 830 20.33 0.28 -2.27
CA PHE A 830 20.14 0.74 -3.64
C PHE A 830 20.31 2.27 -3.73
N SER A 831 21.08 2.70 -4.72
CA SER A 831 21.26 4.10 -5.07
C SER A 831 20.97 4.30 -6.55
N THR A 832 19.98 5.14 -6.86
CA THR A 832 20.16 6.31 -7.73
C THR A 832 21.17 6.21 -8.87
N LYS A 833 22.43 6.35 -8.45
CA LYS A 833 23.60 6.57 -9.29
C LYS A 833 24.21 5.26 -9.78
N SER A 834 24.39 4.29 -8.89
CA SER A 834 25.01 2.98 -9.15
C SER A 834 24.03 1.95 -9.69
N ASN A 835 22.74 2.07 -9.34
CA ASN A 835 21.69 1.10 -9.67
C ASN A 835 22.10 -0.33 -9.27
N ASN A 836 22.63 -0.44 -8.05
CA ASN A 836 23.27 -1.63 -7.50
C ASN A 836 22.26 -2.70 -7.09
N PHE A 837 22.59 -3.95 -7.41
CA PHE A 837 21.74 -5.12 -7.18
C PHE A 837 22.58 -6.37 -6.86
N ILE A 838 21.94 -7.40 -6.33
CA ILE A 838 22.52 -8.72 -6.07
C ILE A 838 22.17 -9.63 -7.25
N GLN A 839 23.16 -10.16 -7.96
CA GLN A 839 22.96 -11.13 -9.03
C GLN A 839 23.21 -12.54 -8.48
N ILE A 840 22.19 -13.40 -8.51
CA ILE A 840 22.21 -14.74 -7.91
C ILE A 840 22.33 -15.79 -9.02
N LYS A 841 23.54 -16.35 -9.15
CA LYS A 841 23.89 -17.46 -10.06
C LYS A 841 24.27 -18.68 -9.21
N ASP A 842 25.25 -19.46 -9.65
CA ASP A 842 26.03 -20.40 -8.82
C ASP A 842 26.44 -19.79 -7.47
N LYS A 843 26.72 -18.48 -7.47
CA LYS A 843 27.02 -17.67 -6.30
C LYS A 843 26.32 -16.30 -6.37
N PRO A 844 25.87 -15.72 -5.24
CA PRO A 844 25.48 -14.31 -5.20
C PRO A 844 26.70 -13.38 -5.38
N ILE A 845 26.59 -12.42 -6.29
CA ILE A 845 27.58 -11.35 -6.50
C ILE A 845 26.91 -9.97 -6.48
N LEU A 846 27.69 -8.92 -6.19
CA LEU A 846 27.20 -7.54 -6.26
C LEU A 846 27.48 -6.97 -7.65
N ALA A 847 26.45 -6.39 -8.26
CA ALA A 847 26.48 -5.80 -9.59
C ALA A 847 25.91 -4.37 -9.57
N GLU A 848 26.21 -3.60 -10.62
CA GLU A 848 25.73 -2.24 -10.84
C GLU A 848 25.02 -2.13 -12.19
N ASN A 849 24.31 -1.02 -12.43
CA ASN A 849 23.64 -0.72 -13.69
C ASN A 849 22.54 -1.74 -14.06
N PHE A 850 21.71 -2.13 -13.09
CA PHE A 850 20.51 -2.97 -13.32
C PHE A 850 19.72 -2.52 -14.55
N LYS A 851 19.67 -3.40 -15.57
CA LYS A 851 18.99 -3.20 -16.87
C LYS A 851 19.04 -1.75 -17.37
N PHE A 852 20.24 -1.14 -17.33
CA PHE A 852 20.40 0.31 -17.36
C PHE A 852 19.89 0.98 -18.63
N CYS A 853 20.08 0.33 -19.79
CA CYS A 853 19.67 0.88 -21.09
C CYS A 853 18.22 0.52 -21.41
N GLU A 854 17.75 -0.64 -20.98
CA GLU A 854 16.40 -1.17 -21.18
C GLU A 854 15.42 -0.37 -20.32
N VAL A 855 15.69 -0.23 -19.02
CA VAL A 855 14.99 0.70 -18.12
C VAL A 855 15.15 2.14 -18.61
N GLY A 856 16.29 2.49 -19.21
CA GLY A 856 16.49 3.80 -19.86
C GLY A 856 15.47 4.05 -20.98
N LEU A 857 15.21 3.05 -21.81
CA LEU A 857 14.32 3.08 -22.96
C LEU A 857 12.84 3.07 -22.53
N TRP A 858 12.44 2.10 -21.70
CA TRP A 858 11.07 1.97 -21.20
C TRP A 858 10.64 3.15 -20.32
N CYS A 859 11.53 3.69 -19.48
CA CYS A 859 11.22 4.81 -18.60
C CYS A 859 11.51 6.19 -19.21
N ASN A 860 11.86 6.28 -20.50
CA ASN A 860 12.16 7.54 -21.20
C ASN A 860 13.26 8.38 -20.50
N LEU A 861 14.25 7.72 -19.89
CA LEU A 861 15.33 8.37 -19.14
C LEU A 861 16.44 8.82 -20.10
N ALA A 862 16.18 9.93 -20.79
CA ALA A 862 17.04 10.46 -21.85
C ALA A 862 18.53 10.57 -21.45
N ASP A 863 18.84 10.88 -20.20
CA ASP A 863 20.22 11.02 -19.73
C ASP A 863 20.96 9.67 -19.53
N ARG A 864 20.23 8.55 -19.38
CA ARG A 864 20.81 7.20 -19.50
C ARG A 864 21.07 6.85 -20.97
N LEU A 865 20.09 7.11 -21.83
CA LEU A 865 20.16 6.79 -23.26
C LEU A 865 21.25 7.57 -24.01
N LYS A 866 21.61 8.78 -23.54
CA LYS A 866 22.74 9.57 -24.07
C LYS A 866 24.13 9.01 -23.68
N THR A 867 24.23 8.05 -22.78
CA THR A 867 25.53 7.47 -22.41
C THR A 867 26.09 6.63 -23.55
N SER A 868 27.43 6.57 -23.66
CA SER A 868 28.10 5.69 -24.62
C SER A 868 27.70 4.22 -24.45
N THR A 869 27.41 3.79 -23.22
CA THR A 869 26.90 2.45 -22.88
C THR A 869 25.63 2.08 -23.65
N CYS A 870 24.70 3.02 -23.86
CA CYS A 870 23.42 2.77 -24.54
C CYS A 870 23.42 3.18 -26.02
N SER A 871 24.57 3.59 -26.57
CA SER A 871 24.67 4.07 -27.96
C SER A 871 24.24 3.04 -29.02
N PHE A 872 24.35 1.74 -28.71
CA PHE A 872 23.91 0.65 -29.59
C PHE A 872 22.40 0.63 -29.85
N LEU A 873 21.60 1.27 -29.00
CA LEU A 873 20.14 1.32 -29.16
C LEU A 873 19.65 2.35 -30.19
N ASP A 874 20.50 3.28 -30.64
CA ASP A 874 20.12 4.41 -31.52
C ASP A 874 18.76 5.04 -31.15
N ALA A 875 18.53 5.20 -29.83
CA ALA A 875 17.19 5.40 -29.28
C ALA A 875 16.57 6.75 -29.68
N PHE A 876 17.36 7.71 -30.17
CA PHE A 876 16.91 9.04 -30.59
C PHE A 876 16.80 9.13 -32.11
N ASN A 877 15.58 8.93 -32.63
CA ASN A 877 15.29 8.94 -34.06
C ASN A 877 15.92 10.14 -34.82
N MET A 878 16.70 9.85 -35.86
CA MET A 878 17.42 10.83 -36.70
C MET A 878 16.53 11.89 -37.39
N GLN A 879 15.20 11.68 -37.42
CA GLN A 879 14.21 12.68 -37.87
C GLN A 879 14.16 13.96 -37.00
N LEU A 880 14.84 14.01 -35.85
CA LEU A 880 14.95 15.20 -34.98
C LEU A 880 15.44 16.48 -35.70
N LYS A 881 16.09 16.36 -36.89
CA LYS A 881 16.42 17.49 -37.76
C LYS A 881 15.21 18.37 -38.15
N VAL A 882 13.98 17.85 -38.13
CA VAL A 882 12.77 18.62 -38.49
C VAL A 882 12.35 19.59 -37.39
N VAL A 883 12.55 19.23 -36.11
CA VAL A 883 12.10 20.06 -34.96
C VAL A 883 12.88 21.37 -34.87
N GLY A 884 14.18 21.37 -35.18
CA GLY A 884 15.00 22.58 -35.25
C GLY A 884 14.47 23.60 -36.27
N ASN A 885 14.03 23.12 -37.44
CA ASN A 885 13.44 23.97 -38.48
C ASN A 885 12.05 24.51 -38.08
N ALA A 886 11.24 23.71 -37.40
CA ALA A 886 9.94 24.14 -36.89
C ALA A 886 10.07 25.24 -35.82
N VAL A 887 11.00 25.10 -34.88
CA VAL A 887 11.28 26.10 -33.84
C VAL A 887 11.85 27.39 -34.45
N SER A 888 12.77 27.29 -35.41
CA SER A 888 13.29 28.43 -36.18
C SER A 888 12.17 29.22 -36.89
N GLY A 889 11.22 28.53 -37.52
CA GLY A 889 10.07 29.15 -38.20
C GLY A 889 9.08 29.88 -37.28
N VAL A 890 9.06 29.55 -35.98
CA VAL A 890 8.26 30.24 -34.96
C VAL A 890 9.01 31.44 -34.38
N LEU A 891 10.30 31.30 -34.07
CA LEU A 891 11.14 32.39 -33.54
C LEU A 891 11.25 33.57 -34.52
N ASN A 892 11.39 33.29 -35.83
CA ASN A 892 11.39 34.33 -36.86
C ASN A 892 10.07 35.10 -37.01
N LYS A 893 8.97 34.67 -36.36
CA LYS A 893 7.68 35.39 -36.36
C LYS A 893 7.43 36.24 -35.11
N THR A 894 8.24 36.10 -34.05
CA THR A 894 8.03 36.81 -32.77
C THR A 894 8.99 37.97 -32.52
N GLY A 895 9.98 38.19 -33.41
CA GLY A 895 10.92 39.32 -33.34
C GLY A 895 11.92 39.27 -32.18
N LEU A 896 11.94 38.19 -31.40
CA LEU A 896 12.84 37.99 -30.26
C LEU A 896 14.22 37.56 -30.73
N ASN A 897 15.04 38.53 -31.12
CA ASN A 897 16.42 38.32 -31.54
C ASN A 897 17.33 38.06 -30.32
N ILE A 898 17.36 36.81 -29.85
CA ILE A 898 18.29 36.30 -28.83
C ILE A 898 19.36 35.48 -29.56
N GLY A 899 20.64 35.73 -29.23
CA GLY A 899 21.79 35.10 -29.89
C GLY A 899 21.76 33.57 -29.86
N SER A 900 22.39 32.97 -30.88
CA SER A 900 22.43 31.53 -31.13
C SER A 900 22.71 30.69 -29.88
N VAL A 901 21.70 29.93 -29.44
CA VAL A 901 21.85 28.90 -28.40
C VAL A 901 22.54 27.69 -29.03
N ASP A 902 23.86 27.66 -28.96
CA ASP A 902 24.65 26.49 -29.34
C ASP A 902 24.44 25.38 -28.31
N LEU A 903 23.96 24.21 -28.76
CA LEU A 903 23.52 23.10 -27.90
C LEU A 903 24.68 22.17 -27.50
N LEU A 904 25.93 22.60 -27.72
CA LEU A 904 27.16 21.91 -27.39
C LEU A 904 27.95 22.67 -26.31
N GLY A 905 27.84 22.20 -25.06
CA GLY A 905 28.40 22.89 -23.90
C GLY A 905 29.94 22.90 -23.81
N LYS A 906 30.58 23.89 -24.45
CA LYS A 906 31.96 24.32 -24.12
C LYS A 906 32.09 25.85 -24.11
N VAL A 907 32.16 26.43 -22.92
CA VAL A 907 32.49 27.86 -22.75
C VAL A 907 34.00 28.07 -22.94
N GLN A 908 34.42 28.37 -24.17
CA GLN A 908 35.70 29.01 -24.42
C GLN A 908 35.50 30.52 -24.59
N LYS A 909 36.22 31.32 -23.79
CA LYS A 909 36.33 32.76 -24.00
C LYS A 909 37.24 33.01 -25.20
N GLN A 910 36.73 33.63 -26.26
CA GLN A 910 37.57 34.37 -27.20
C GLN A 910 37.62 35.85 -26.80
N GLY A 911 38.82 36.42 -26.81
CA GLY A 911 39.04 37.86 -26.69
C GLY A 911 38.89 38.56 -28.03
N ASN A 912 38.82 39.89 -28.03
CA ASN A 912 38.56 40.68 -29.23
C ASN A 912 39.77 41.56 -29.62
N GLY A 913 40.14 41.52 -30.90
CA GLY A 913 40.94 42.52 -31.64
C GLY A 913 42.26 43.07 -31.05
N GLY A 914 43.40 42.65 -31.62
CA GLY A 914 44.69 43.33 -31.49
C GLY A 914 45.61 43.04 -32.69
N THR A 915 46.17 44.08 -33.32
CA THR A 915 46.94 44.00 -34.59
C THR A 915 48.41 43.54 -34.41
N PRO A 916 49.08 43.08 -35.48
CA PRO A 916 50.21 42.15 -35.37
C PRO A 916 51.60 42.82 -35.30
N LEU A 917 52.58 42.06 -34.82
CA LEU A 917 54.01 42.27 -35.07
C LEU A 917 54.77 40.93 -35.00
N SER A 918 55.87 40.84 -35.75
CA SER A 918 56.73 39.65 -35.93
C SER A 918 57.84 39.53 -34.87
N VAL A 919 58.39 38.32 -34.64
CA VAL A 919 59.84 37.98 -34.65
C VAL A 919 60.13 36.51 -34.23
N LEU A 920 61.32 36.04 -34.61
CA LEU A 920 61.95 34.71 -34.48
C LEU A 920 62.06 34.07 -33.06
N GLY A 921 62.35 32.75 -33.02
CA GLY A 921 62.99 32.04 -31.89
C GLY A 921 62.36 30.67 -31.57
N GLN A 922 62.89 29.51 -32.01
CA GLN A 922 64.05 28.74 -31.52
C GLN A 922 63.97 28.09 -30.10
N SER A 923 63.40 26.87 -30.06
CA SER A 923 64.14 25.59 -29.87
C SER A 923 64.79 25.15 -28.52
N ILE A 924 64.29 24.00 -27.99
CA ILE A 924 65.00 22.94 -27.19
C ILE A 924 65.08 23.28 -25.64
N PRO A 925 65.60 22.46 -24.68
CA PRO A 925 64.77 21.56 -23.83
C PRO A 925 65.13 21.48 -22.31
N ALA A 926 64.51 20.50 -21.59
CA ALA A 926 65.08 19.78 -20.41
C ALA A 926 65.29 20.60 -19.09
N ALA A 927 65.51 20.01 -17.89
CA ALA A 927 65.09 18.74 -17.26
C ALA A 927 65.29 18.83 -15.72
N ASN A 928 64.79 17.85 -14.96
CA ASN A 928 65.15 17.44 -13.57
C ASN A 928 65.41 18.50 -12.47
N GLY A 929 64.66 18.40 -11.36
CA GLY A 929 64.97 19.02 -10.06
C GLY A 929 64.31 18.26 -8.90
N ASN A 930 64.93 18.18 -7.72
CA ASN A 930 64.57 17.19 -6.68
C ASN A 930 64.60 17.76 -5.23
N ALA A 931 63.86 17.09 -4.34
CA ALA A 931 64.00 17.01 -2.88
C ALA A 931 63.59 18.19 -1.95
N ARG A 932 62.68 17.86 -1.01
CA ARG A 932 62.61 18.29 0.42
C ARG A 932 62.28 19.79 0.67
N ASN A 933 61.72 20.21 1.83
CA ASN A 933 61.54 19.55 3.13
C ASN A 933 60.33 20.08 3.93
N LYS A 934 59.85 19.29 4.90
CA LYS A 934 59.12 19.65 6.15
C LYS A 934 58.32 20.98 6.23
N ASN A 935 57.02 20.86 6.56
CA ASN A 935 56.58 21.24 7.91
C ASN A 935 55.26 20.55 8.36
N LYS A 936 55.18 20.26 9.66
CA LYS A 936 54.03 19.71 10.42
C LYS A 936 54.27 20.10 11.89
N PRO A 937 53.24 20.32 12.73
CA PRO A 937 52.87 19.23 13.63
C PRO A 937 51.38 19.16 14.03
N THR A 938 51.05 18.07 14.75
CA THR A 938 49.96 17.88 15.74
C THR A 938 48.59 18.54 15.52
N VAL A 939 47.50 17.80 15.27
CA VAL A 939 46.87 16.73 16.09
C VAL A 939 46.23 17.23 17.39
N THR A 940 44.92 17.05 17.49
CA THR A 940 44.25 16.56 18.71
C THR A 940 43.11 15.65 18.27
N ASN A 941 42.90 14.55 18.99
CA ASN A 941 41.90 13.53 18.68
C ASN A 941 41.11 13.24 19.95
N LEU A 942 39.78 13.23 19.87
CA LEU A 942 38.84 12.66 20.83
C LEU A 942 37.41 12.85 20.27
N GLY A 943 36.52 11.90 20.50
CA GLY A 943 35.13 11.98 20.07
C GLY A 943 34.20 11.24 21.02
N GLY A 944 32.98 10.95 20.56
CA GLY A 944 32.05 10.05 21.24
C GLY A 944 30.74 10.69 21.73
N ILE A 945 29.84 9.80 22.14
CA ILE A 945 28.57 10.05 22.85
C ILE A 945 27.42 10.65 22.01
N LEU A 946 26.67 9.71 21.41
CA LEU A 946 25.21 9.53 21.55
C LEU A 946 24.26 10.73 21.41
N GLY A 947 23.27 10.54 20.54
CA GLY A 947 22.07 11.35 20.32
C GLY A 947 21.16 10.64 19.32
#